data_AF-A0A7E4VDI4-F1
#
_entry.id   AF-A0A7E4VDI4-F1
#
_cell.length_a   1.000
_cell.length_b   1.000
_cell.length_c   1.000
_cell.angle_alpha   90.00
_cell.angle_beta   90.00
_cell.angle_gamma   90.00
#
_symmetry.space_group_name_H-M   'P 1'
#
loop_
_entity.id
_entity.type
_entity.pdbx_description
1 polymer ?
#
loop_
_entity_poly.entity_id
_entity_poly.type
_entity_poly.pdbx_seq_one_letter_code
_entity_poly.pdbx_strand_id
1 'polypeptide(L)'
;MLLFSDAATEPTSSSSAATQRTTGINNNPPVPSIAVSAATGSRTIKAAGGLEINNTYRRITRSLTSAAQQAADPTIQLGAAAAATPSTPEGSHRRHALRRRRSYPKDDDDGSCKSTMAATADEALFEPSIKTLKPDSPGEAETARNPVVVSAATAPQSAQLGFKSAAANRKGFEFLPEEVILKVFTNLFERDLVRVAGVCRRFHSIAHDHHLWKKLYEETFEYAVPLYHPEPGKFDFRAPNRWRVANPWRESFLMMLHGIHVRPGAASLYQFRNIDHAETLEQAIAMANARPTRRLIFVHTGVHRVTSINVGYGVEIIGASSYPNITSMVTIESQTDSTIVFGEGSRESYIGYVSIKFNPPRREMPLHQPHANHYALLIQDAAMPVIDRCAIHSSSTVGAAVCVKQHMTNPKVKHCMIADCENVGIFITDNASGQYEDCEIARNNLAGVWVKNQANPFFRRCNIHNGRDVGIFTFEYGLGYFEKCNIHGNRISGIEVKNHANPIVVRCDVHHGMTGGIYVHEKGRGQFTENRIYNNAFAGIWITSHSEPTIRKNEIFTGQQGGVYIFGEGRGLIESNNIYGNALAGIQIRTGSDPIVRLNKIHDGLHGGIYVHEKGKGLIEENEVYGNCLAGIWVTTGSSPILRRNRIHSGKQVGVYFYDNGHGLLEENDIFNHLYSGVQIRTGSNPKITRNKIWGGQNGGVLVYNNGAGVLEDNEIFDNAMAGVWIKTDSHPVLRRNKIYDGRDGGVCIFTKGRGILEDNDIYRNAQAGVLISTESHPTLRRNRIFEGRAAGIEITNGATATLEGNFLFNNKFGGLCLATDVRPILRENHIYDNQNAVEKAVHRGYCLFKISSCTSFPMHDFFRCLTCNTTDRNAICLNCIKVCHAGHDIEFVRHDRFFCDCGAGTLEKGQCCLQTEIRDCDTVYDSAVPTETETAGNPH
;
A
#
# COMPACT_ATOMS: atom_id res chain seq x y z
N MET A 1 -15.94 -1.54 -27.26
CA MET A 1 -16.16 -0.64 -28.41
C MET A 1 -17.40 0.20 -28.12
N LEU A 2 -17.22 1.45 -27.68
CA LEU A 2 -18.25 2.48 -27.62
C LEU A 2 -17.51 3.81 -27.65
N LEU A 3 -17.76 4.63 -28.67
CA LEU A 3 -17.07 5.90 -28.90
C LEU A 3 -17.94 7.05 -28.40
N PHE A 4 -17.35 7.97 -27.63
CA PHE A 4 -17.89 9.31 -27.47
C PHE A 4 -16.89 10.31 -28.04
N SER A 5 -17.16 10.71 -29.28
CA SER A 5 -16.54 11.84 -29.96
C SER A 5 -17.46 13.04 -29.82
N ASP A 6 -17.12 13.99 -28.96
CA ASP A 6 -17.83 15.27 -28.92
C ASP A 6 -17.34 16.15 -30.08
N ALA A 7 -18.22 16.35 -31.06
CA ALA A 7 -17.97 17.22 -32.21
C ALA A 7 -18.50 18.63 -31.92
N ALA A 8 -17.65 19.64 -32.12
CA ALA A 8 -18.05 21.04 -32.18
C ALA A 8 -17.89 21.54 -33.61
N THR A 9 -19.01 21.77 -34.31
CA THR A 9 -19.02 22.26 -35.70
C THR A 9 -20.19 23.23 -35.91
N GLU A 10 -19.87 24.51 -36.12
CA GLU A 10 -20.71 25.47 -36.84
C GLU A 10 -19.78 26.46 -37.60
N PRO A 11 -20.25 27.13 -38.67
CA PRO A 11 -19.63 26.86 -39.97
C PRO A 11 -19.03 28.07 -40.69
N THR A 12 -18.07 27.79 -41.57
CA THR A 12 -17.67 28.71 -42.65
C THR A 12 -17.55 27.95 -43.98
N SER A 13 -18.16 28.49 -45.03
CA SER A 13 -18.31 27.81 -46.32
C SER A 13 -17.25 28.21 -47.35
N SER A 14 -16.66 27.19 -47.98
CA SER A 14 -16.19 27.14 -49.39
C SER A 14 -15.02 28.01 -49.89
N SER A 15 -14.41 27.47 -50.95
CA SER A 15 -13.62 28.13 -52.02
C SER A 15 -12.27 28.82 -51.70
N SER A 16 -11.22 27.99 -51.75
CA SER A 16 -10.13 28.07 -52.75
C SER A 16 -9.08 29.20 -52.78
N ALA A 17 -7.91 28.82 -53.33
CA ALA A 17 -6.91 29.67 -54.01
C ALA A 17 -5.88 30.47 -53.18
N ALA A 18 -4.74 29.81 -52.95
CA ALA A 18 -3.43 30.18 -53.52
C ALA A 18 -2.61 31.40 -53.00
N THR A 19 -1.34 31.08 -52.72
CA THR A 19 -0.09 31.86 -52.93
C THR A 19 0.31 33.04 -52.04
N GLN A 20 1.65 33.11 -51.83
CA GLN A 20 2.49 34.28 -51.49
C GLN A 20 2.37 34.78 -50.02
N ARG A 21 3.48 35.02 -49.30
CA ARG A 21 4.55 36.07 -49.44
C ARG A 21 3.94 37.49 -49.27
N THR A 22 4.48 38.41 -48.46
CA THR A 22 5.80 38.48 -47.79
C THR A 22 5.82 39.50 -46.63
N THR A 23 6.86 39.42 -45.77
CA THR A 23 7.48 40.52 -44.97
C THR A 23 6.65 41.55 -44.18
N GLY A 24 6.90 41.57 -42.86
CA GLY A 24 7.37 42.78 -42.15
C GLY A 24 6.35 43.56 -41.28
N ILE A 25 6.78 44.46 -40.37
CA ILE A 25 8.13 44.83 -39.92
C ILE A 25 8.05 45.59 -38.55
N ASN A 26 9.08 45.46 -37.70
CA ASN A 26 9.47 46.34 -36.55
C ASN A 26 8.58 46.60 -35.29
N ASN A 27 9.23 46.36 -34.13
CA ASN A 27 9.38 47.24 -32.94
C ASN A 27 8.22 47.59 -31.97
N ASN A 28 8.34 47.09 -30.71
CA ASN A 28 8.72 47.82 -29.45
C ASN A 28 8.42 49.33 -29.29
N PRO A 29 8.29 49.88 -28.05
CA PRO A 29 8.15 49.30 -26.68
C PRO A 29 6.97 50.02 -25.91
N PRO A 30 6.94 50.41 -24.60
CA PRO A 30 7.74 50.07 -23.39
C PRO A 30 6.92 49.79 -22.08
N VAL A 31 7.67 49.63 -20.99
CA VAL A 31 7.30 49.51 -19.54
C VAL A 31 7.69 50.86 -18.88
N PRO A 32 7.02 51.47 -17.84
CA PRO A 32 7.17 51.03 -16.44
C PRO A 32 6.15 51.46 -15.33
N SER A 33 6.52 51.07 -14.09
CA SER A 33 6.36 51.75 -12.77
C SER A 33 5.02 51.81 -12.02
N ILE A 34 4.92 50.92 -11.01
CA ILE A 34 4.76 51.19 -9.56
C ILE A 34 3.99 52.46 -9.11
N ALA A 35 2.99 52.26 -8.26
CA ALA A 35 2.60 53.20 -7.20
C ALA A 35 2.17 52.44 -5.94
N VAL A 36 2.35 53.05 -4.75
CA VAL A 36 1.91 52.50 -3.45
C VAL A 36 0.98 53.51 -2.77
N SER A 37 -0.15 53.06 -2.25
CA SER A 37 -0.94 53.80 -1.26
C SER A 37 -1.67 52.84 -0.33
N ALA A 38 -1.89 53.27 0.92
CA ALA A 38 -2.67 52.55 1.91
C ALA A 38 -3.95 53.33 2.20
N ALA A 39 -5.10 52.63 2.24
CA ALA A 39 -6.37 53.21 2.63
C ALA A 39 -7.21 52.16 3.38
N THR A 40 -7.68 52.51 4.57
CA THR A 40 -8.62 51.71 5.36
C THR A 40 -10.03 51.79 4.77
N GLY A 41 -10.68 50.65 4.50
CA GLY A 41 -12.05 50.63 3.98
C GLY A 41 -12.76 49.31 4.21
N SER A 42 -13.63 49.26 5.23
CA SER A 42 -14.53 48.12 5.45
C SER A 42 -15.57 48.04 4.33
N ARG A 43 -15.60 46.93 3.57
CA ARG A 43 -16.74 46.54 2.74
C ARG A 43 -16.96 45.03 2.82
N THR A 44 -18.21 44.66 3.08
CA THR A 44 -18.71 43.29 3.11
C THR A 44 -18.70 42.65 1.72
N ILE A 45 -17.87 41.62 1.54
CA ILE A 45 -17.94 40.75 0.36
C ILE A 45 -19.02 39.70 0.60
N LYS A 46 -20.02 39.62 -0.29
CA LYS A 46 -21.04 38.58 -0.24
C LYS A 46 -20.41 37.22 -0.58
N ALA A 47 -20.46 36.27 0.34
CA ALA A 47 -20.14 34.88 0.04
C ALA A 47 -21.27 34.27 -0.82
N ALA A 48 -20.99 34.06 -2.10
CA ALA A 48 -21.84 33.33 -3.04
C ALA A 48 -20.94 32.42 -3.89
N GLY A 49 -21.25 31.13 -3.95
CA GLY A 49 -20.42 30.12 -4.62
C GLY A 49 -20.24 28.85 -3.79
N GLY A 50 -21.33 28.12 -3.55
CA GLY A 50 -21.31 26.99 -2.63
C GLY A 50 -22.33 25.90 -2.93
N LEU A 51 -22.39 25.37 -4.17
CA LEU A 51 -23.06 24.08 -4.44
C LEU A 51 -22.74 23.40 -5.81
N GLU A 52 -21.47 23.28 -6.25
CA GLU A 52 -21.21 22.68 -7.59
C GLU A 52 -19.99 21.74 -7.74
N ILE A 53 -19.59 21.02 -6.67
CA ILE A 53 -18.46 20.07 -6.71
C ILE A 53 -18.90 18.58 -6.58
N ASN A 54 -20.14 18.32 -6.15
CA ASN A 54 -20.63 16.96 -5.83
C ASN A 54 -20.94 16.07 -7.07
N ASN A 55 -20.94 16.60 -8.28
CA ASN A 55 -21.44 15.87 -9.46
C ASN A 55 -20.39 14.96 -10.12
N THR A 56 -19.10 15.31 -10.08
CA THR A 56 -18.04 14.55 -10.75
C THR A 56 -17.86 13.17 -10.11
N TYR A 57 -17.76 13.10 -8.78
CA TYR A 57 -17.62 11.82 -8.06
C TYR A 57 -18.89 10.97 -8.16
N ARG A 58 -20.08 11.59 -8.12
CA ARG A 58 -21.38 10.91 -8.28
C ARG A 58 -21.62 10.35 -9.68
N ARG A 59 -21.07 10.95 -10.75
CA ARG A 59 -21.11 10.38 -12.11
C ARG A 59 -20.24 9.12 -12.21
N ILE A 60 -19.00 9.19 -11.73
CA ILE A 60 -18.04 8.06 -11.79
C ILE A 60 -18.55 6.88 -10.95
N THR A 61 -18.96 7.11 -9.71
CA THR A 61 -19.45 6.04 -8.83
C THR A 61 -20.74 5.39 -9.32
N ARG A 62 -21.75 6.17 -9.79
CA ARG A 62 -22.99 5.59 -10.33
C ARG A 62 -22.73 4.66 -11.52
N SER A 63 -21.85 5.07 -12.44
CA SER A 63 -21.47 4.27 -13.62
C SER A 63 -20.89 2.89 -13.25
N LEU A 64 -20.08 2.83 -12.18
CA LEU A 64 -19.43 1.60 -11.74
C LEU A 64 -20.38 0.72 -10.91
N THR A 65 -21.23 1.32 -10.06
CA THR A 65 -22.19 0.53 -9.25
C THR A 65 -23.24 -0.21 -10.07
N SER A 66 -23.69 0.34 -11.21
CA SER A 66 -24.69 -0.33 -12.07
C SER A 66 -24.17 -1.61 -12.74
N ALA A 67 -22.87 -1.73 -12.96
CA ALA A 67 -22.27 -2.94 -13.54
C ALA A 67 -22.21 -4.11 -12.54
N ALA A 68 -22.03 -3.82 -11.24
CA ALA A 68 -21.87 -4.82 -10.19
C ALA A 68 -23.19 -5.47 -9.73
N GLN A 69 -24.36 -4.88 -10.06
CA GLN A 69 -25.68 -5.35 -9.57
C GLN A 69 -26.45 -6.24 -10.57
N GLN A 70 -25.84 -6.68 -11.68
CA GLN A 70 -26.48 -7.59 -12.66
C GLN A 70 -25.90 -9.02 -12.65
N ALA A 71 -25.08 -9.38 -11.64
CA ALA A 71 -24.37 -10.66 -11.58
C ALA A 71 -24.77 -11.55 -10.38
N ALA A 72 -26.04 -11.49 -9.94
CA ALA A 72 -26.56 -12.38 -8.88
C ALA A 72 -28.09 -12.55 -8.93
N ASP A 73 -28.59 -13.60 -9.57
CA ASP A 73 -29.62 -14.48 -9.00
C ASP A 73 -29.64 -15.87 -9.73
N PRO A 74 -29.94 -17.00 -9.07
CA PRO A 74 -29.78 -18.34 -9.66
C PRO A 74 -31.11 -19.06 -9.99
N THR A 75 -31.14 -19.90 -11.04
CA THR A 75 -32.15 -20.99 -11.16
C THR A 75 -31.78 -22.05 -12.21
N ILE A 76 -32.61 -23.11 -12.29
CA ILE A 76 -32.61 -24.24 -13.25
C ILE A 76 -31.67 -25.42 -12.95
N GLN A 77 -32.12 -26.22 -11.98
CA GLN A 77 -32.38 -27.67 -12.03
C GLN A 77 -31.43 -28.67 -12.73
N LEU A 78 -31.21 -29.80 -12.04
CA LEU A 78 -30.70 -31.06 -12.60
C LEU A 78 -31.73 -31.77 -13.50
N GLY A 79 -31.24 -32.48 -14.52
CA GLY A 79 -31.95 -33.49 -15.32
C GLY A 79 -30.95 -34.56 -15.79
N ALA A 80 -31.38 -35.80 -16.05
CA ALA A 80 -30.48 -36.96 -16.03
C ALA A 80 -30.59 -37.96 -17.19
N ALA A 81 -29.44 -38.60 -17.45
CA ALA A 81 -29.22 -39.97 -17.94
C ALA A 81 -29.47 -40.37 -19.41
N ALA A 82 -28.58 -41.28 -19.85
CA ALA A 82 -28.71 -42.27 -20.95
C ALA A 82 -28.78 -41.78 -22.42
N ALA A 83 -28.39 -42.58 -23.42
CA ALA A 83 -27.36 -43.62 -23.51
C ALA A 83 -27.16 -44.02 -25.00
N ALA A 84 -25.93 -44.14 -25.49
CA ALA A 84 -25.64 -44.75 -26.81
C ALA A 84 -24.20 -45.27 -26.91
N THR A 85 -24.04 -46.44 -27.54
CA THR A 85 -22.78 -47.10 -27.95
C THR A 85 -23.05 -47.79 -29.31
N PRO A 86 -22.10 -48.43 -30.02
CA PRO A 86 -20.65 -48.58 -29.78
C PRO A 86 -19.76 -48.26 -31.02
N SER A 87 -18.44 -48.20 -30.83
CA SER A 87 -17.45 -48.96 -31.64
C SER A 87 -16.01 -48.67 -31.20
N THR A 88 -15.13 -49.66 -31.33
CA THR A 88 -13.66 -49.57 -31.16
C THR A 88 -12.98 -49.98 -32.47
N PRO A 89 -11.70 -49.61 -32.67
CA PRO A 89 -10.64 -50.57 -32.40
C PRO A 89 -9.43 -49.98 -31.65
N GLU A 90 -8.37 -50.78 -31.54
CA GLU A 90 -7.27 -50.66 -30.57
C GLU A 90 -6.11 -49.73 -31.03
N GLY A 91 -5.32 -49.25 -30.06
CA GLY A 91 -4.07 -48.50 -30.34
C GLY A 91 -3.33 -48.10 -29.05
N SER A 92 -2.12 -48.63 -28.83
CA SER A 92 -1.41 -48.49 -27.56
C SER A 92 -0.32 -47.40 -27.57
N HIS A 93 -0.28 -46.52 -26.57
CA HIS A 93 0.91 -45.69 -26.28
C HIS A 93 1.22 -45.56 -24.78
N ARG A 94 2.49 -45.79 -24.43
CA ARG A 94 3.01 -45.69 -23.05
C ARG A 94 3.45 -44.27 -22.71
N ARG A 95 2.94 -43.72 -21.61
CA ARG A 95 3.47 -42.49 -20.98
C ARG A 95 4.97 -42.68 -20.68
N HIS A 96 5.82 -41.78 -21.16
CA HIS A 96 7.25 -41.75 -20.83
C HIS A 96 7.54 -40.74 -19.71
N ALA A 97 8.48 -41.09 -18.83
CA ALA A 97 8.73 -40.37 -17.58
C ALA A 97 9.84 -39.30 -17.70
N LEU A 98 9.71 -38.24 -16.89
CA LEU A 98 10.70 -37.17 -16.77
C LEU A 98 12.02 -37.69 -16.17
N ARG A 99 13.09 -37.64 -16.96
CA ARG A 99 14.42 -38.15 -16.57
C ARG A 99 15.24 -37.07 -15.85
N ARG A 100 15.38 -37.17 -14.52
CA ARG A 100 16.23 -36.25 -13.73
C ARG A 100 17.73 -36.40 -14.08
N ARG A 101 18.48 -35.30 -13.90
CA ARG A 101 19.93 -35.21 -14.20
C ARG A 101 20.77 -36.12 -13.30
N ARG A 102 21.92 -36.59 -13.82
CA ARG A 102 23.04 -37.11 -13.01
C ARG A 102 23.86 -35.95 -12.45
N SER A 103 24.42 -36.13 -11.27
CA SER A 103 25.48 -35.32 -10.68
C SER A 103 26.86 -35.99 -10.86
N TYR A 104 27.93 -35.19 -10.83
CA TYR A 104 29.30 -35.65 -10.60
C TYR A 104 29.59 -35.70 -9.08
N PRO A 105 30.70 -36.32 -8.61
CA PRO A 105 30.75 -36.94 -7.29
C PRO A 105 31.03 -35.97 -6.13
N LYS A 106 30.86 -36.52 -4.93
CA LYS A 106 31.31 -35.98 -3.64
C LYS A 106 32.75 -36.43 -3.35
N ASP A 107 33.45 -35.63 -2.55
CA ASP A 107 34.37 -36.16 -1.53
C ASP A 107 33.59 -36.38 -0.22
N ASP A 108 34.05 -37.32 0.61
CA ASP A 108 33.36 -37.75 1.83
C ASP A 108 33.71 -36.88 3.05
N ASP A 109 32.73 -36.67 3.93
CA ASP A 109 32.89 -36.98 5.37
C ASP A 109 31.51 -37.18 6.04
N ASP A 110 31.53 -37.71 7.26
CA ASP A 110 30.41 -38.33 7.96
C ASP A 110 29.50 -37.35 8.75
N GLY A 111 28.29 -37.77 9.11
CA GLY A 111 27.38 -36.93 9.91
C GLY A 111 25.91 -37.32 9.93
N SER A 112 25.56 -38.35 10.70
CA SER A 112 24.16 -38.66 11.06
C SER A 112 23.59 -37.63 12.07
N CYS A 113 22.28 -37.49 12.32
CA CYS A 113 21.14 -38.33 11.96
C CYS A 113 19.83 -37.51 11.78
N LYS A 114 18.76 -38.14 11.28
CA LYS A 114 17.38 -37.59 11.25
C LYS A 114 16.47 -38.39 12.18
N SER A 115 15.51 -37.73 12.82
CA SER A 115 14.07 -37.99 12.58
C SER A 115 13.13 -37.10 13.42
N THR A 116 12.09 -36.59 12.77
CA THR A 116 10.86 -36.08 13.40
C THR A 116 9.90 -37.23 13.69
N MET A 117 9.00 -37.11 14.68
CA MET A 117 7.54 -37.36 14.55
C MET A 117 6.78 -37.46 15.90
N ALA A 118 5.45 -37.34 15.78
CA ALA A 118 4.40 -37.74 16.73
C ALA A 118 4.11 -36.83 17.95
N ALA A 119 2.88 -36.96 18.46
CA ALA A 119 2.25 -36.10 19.46
C ALA A 119 1.21 -36.89 20.27
N THR A 120 0.85 -36.41 21.46
CA THR A 120 -0.37 -36.71 22.22
C THR A 120 -0.66 -35.57 23.21
N ALA A 121 -1.86 -35.53 23.77
CA ALA A 121 -2.26 -34.62 24.85
C ALA A 121 -2.84 -35.44 26.03
N ASP A 122 -2.76 -34.90 27.25
CA ASP A 122 -3.88 -34.87 28.21
C ASP A 122 -3.55 -34.02 29.46
N GLU A 123 -4.55 -33.76 30.31
CA GLU A 123 -4.52 -32.85 31.45
C GLU A 123 -4.05 -33.50 32.78
N ALA A 124 -3.39 -32.73 33.67
CA ALA A 124 -3.54 -32.87 35.13
C ALA A 124 -2.98 -31.67 35.94
N LEU A 125 -3.70 -31.32 37.01
CA LEU A 125 -3.45 -30.26 38.00
C LEU A 125 -2.17 -30.47 38.86
N PHE A 126 -1.48 -29.40 39.27
CA PHE A 126 -1.38 -28.92 40.69
C PHE A 126 -0.44 -27.69 40.87
N GLU A 127 -0.39 -27.13 42.08
CA GLU A 127 0.20 -25.82 42.44
C GLU A 127 1.74 -25.81 42.68
N PRO A 128 2.42 -24.67 42.49
CA PRO A 128 3.79 -24.44 42.95
C PRO A 128 3.85 -23.79 44.35
N SER A 129 4.77 -24.24 45.20
CA SER A 129 4.99 -23.68 46.55
C SER A 129 6.21 -22.75 46.62
N ILE A 130 6.14 -21.73 47.49
CA ILE A 130 7.13 -20.64 47.61
C ILE A 130 8.24 -21.02 48.62
N LYS A 131 9.49 -20.68 48.30
CA LYS A 131 10.59 -20.58 49.29
C LYS A 131 11.37 -19.27 49.16
N THR A 132 11.98 -18.87 50.27
CA THR A 132 12.50 -17.52 50.58
C THR A 132 14.02 -17.43 50.49
N LEU A 133 14.54 -16.19 50.40
CA LEU A 133 15.88 -15.83 50.89
C LEU A 133 15.96 -14.31 51.22
N LYS A 134 16.86 -13.94 52.14
CA LYS A 134 17.16 -12.56 52.59
C LYS A 134 18.36 -11.97 51.82
N PRO A 135 18.72 -10.69 52.08
CA PRO A 135 19.94 -10.45 52.88
C PRO A 135 19.78 -9.35 53.98
N ASP A 136 20.88 -9.00 54.67
CA ASP A 136 20.92 -8.16 55.89
C ASP A 136 21.59 -6.74 55.68
N SER A 137 21.89 -5.99 56.76
CA SER A 137 22.17 -4.52 56.85
C SER A 137 23.69 -4.16 57.06
N PRO A 138 24.16 -2.98 57.59
CA PRO A 138 23.65 -1.58 57.77
C PRO A 138 24.69 -0.41 57.44
N GLY A 139 24.39 0.87 57.80
CA GLY A 139 25.31 2.07 57.85
C GLY A 139 24.83 3.30 57.03
N GLU A 140 24.62 4.55 57.51
CA GLU A 140 25.48 5.61 58.15
C GLU A 140 26.53 6.24 57.19
N ALA A 141 26.75 7.56 57.00
CA ALA A 141 26.16 8.87 57.42
C ALA A 141 26.39 9.92 56.27
N GLU A 142 26.33 11.28 56.28
CA GLU A 142 26.18 12.45 57.20
C GLU A 142 25.51 13.64 56.41
N THR A 143 24.62 14.53 56.92
CA THR A 143 24.65 15.78 57.77
C THR A 143 24.85 17.18 57.10
N ALA A 144 24.07 18.16 57.60
CA ALA A 144 24.19 19.65 57.51
C ALA A 144 23.75 20.37 56.18
N ARG A 145 23.12 21.57 56.17
CA ARG A 145 22.83 22.59 57.22
C ARG A 145 21.40 23.18 57.18
N ASN A 146 20.97 23.65 58.37
CA ASN A 146 19.83 24.53 58.72
C ASN A 146 19.99 26.00 58.19
N PRO A 147 19.06 26.98 58.38
CA PRO A 147 17.92 27.10 59.35
C PRO A 147 16.55 27.32 58.63
N VAL A 148 15.41 27.74 59.21
CA VAL A 148 15.05 28.55 60.41
C VAL A 148 13.74 28.04 61.07
N VAL A 149 13.25 28.72 62.13
CA VAL A 149 12.17 28.35 63.07
C VAL A 149 11.05 29.40 63.15
N VAL A 150 9.79 28.97 63.30
CA VAL A 150 8.80 29.52 64.25
C VAL A 150 8.03 28.34 64.88
N SER A 151 7.62 28.42 66.15
CA SER A 151 7.23 27.26 66.98
C SER A 151 5.96 27.43 67.82
N ALA A 152 5.15 26.37 67.98
CA ALA A 152 4.28 26.09 69.13
C ALA A 152 3.63 24.69 68.99
N ALA A 153 3.30 23.92 70.05
CA ALA A 153 3.78 23.88 71.44
C ALA A 153 3.43 22.49 72.04
N THR A 154 4.06 22.11 73.15
CA THR A 154 3.93 20.79 73.79
C THR A 154 2.64 20.57 74.59
N ALA A 155 2.27 19.30 74.78
CA ALA A 155 1.19 18.89 75.69
C ALA A 155 1.63 18.92 77.18
N PRO A 156 0.73 19.30 78.12
CA PRO A 156 1.00 19.25 79.56
C PRO A 156 0.64 17.89 80.18
N GLN A 157 1.24 17.61 81.34
CA GLN A 157 0.93 16.43 82.17
C GLN A 157 -0.27 16.67 83.12
N SER A 158 -0.63 15.61 83.85
CA SER A 158 -1.74 15.53 84.81
C SER A 158 -1.74 16.61 85.91
N ALA A 159 -2.93 17.14 86.20
CA ALA A 159 -3.28 17.69 87.50
C ALA A 159 -4.67 17.15 87.91
N GLN A 160 -4.84 16.79 89.19
CA GLN A 160 -6.12 16.31 89.72
C GLN A 160 -7.04 17.47 90.07
N LEU A 161 -8.28 17.46 89.61
CA LEU A 161 -9.40 18.18 90.23
C LEU A 161 -10.67 17.34 90.04
N GLY A 162 -11.31 16.95 91.14
CA GLY A 162 -12.29 15.86 91.14
C GLY A 162 -13.71 16.29 90.80
N PHE A 163 -14.29 15.71 89.75
CA PHE A 163 -15.74 15.58 89.64
C PHE A 163 -16.21 14.32 90.36
N LYS A 164 -17.13 14.51 91.33
CA LYS A 164 -17.67 13.44 92.16
C LYS A 164 -18.54 12.48 91.33
N SER A 165 -18.63 11.25 91.84
CA SER A 165 -19.52 10.19 91.36
C SER A 165 -20.89 10.68 90.89
N ALA A 166 -21.16 10.50 89.59
CA ALA A 166 -22.50 10.42 89.02
C ALA A 166 -22.66 9.06 88.33
N ALA A 167 -22.38 7.98 89.07
CA ALA A 167 -22.45 6.60 88.58
C ALA A 167 -23.90 6.07 88.45
N ALA A 168 -24.72 6.77 87.67
CA ALA A 168 -26.08 6.38 87.31
C ALA A 168 -26.34 6.68 85.82
N ASN A 169 -27.02 5.78 85.11
CA ASN A 169 -27.40 5.85 83.68
C ASN A 169 -26.31 5.53 82.61
N ARG A 170 -25.32 4.68 82.92
CA ARG A 170 -24.58 3.90 81.89
C ARG A 170 -25.00 2.43 81.86
N LYS A 171 -26.27 2.14 81.57
CA LYS A 171 -26.77 0.77 81.29
C LYS A 171 -27.89 0.78 80.24
N GLY A 172 -27.50 0.96 78.98
CA GLY A 172 -28.38 0.82 77.81
C GLY A 172 -27.62 0.27 76.60
N PHE A 173 -26.73 1.08 76.04
CA PHE A 173 -26.01 0.74 74.79
C PHE A 173 -24.90 -0.32 74.93
N GLU A 174 -24.44 -0.64 76.14
CA GLU A 174 -23.42 -1.68 76.34
C GLU A 174 -23.97 -3.11 76.15
N PHE A 175 -25.27 -3.33 76.36
CA PHE A 175 -25.91 -4.64 76.24
C PHE A 175 -26.56 -4.90 74.86
N LEU A 176 -26.62 -3.90 73.98
CA LEU A 176 -27.13 -4.09 72.63
C LEU A 176 -26.10 -4.85 71.76
N PRO A 177 -26.51 -5.89 71.01
CA PRO A 177 -25.66 -6.54 70.01
C PRO A 177 -25.18 -5.57 68.92
N GLU A 178 -24.04 -5.86 68.29
CA GLU A 178 -23.45 -4.95 67.30
C GLU A 178 -24.27 -4.89 66.02
N GLU A 179 -25.00 -5.94 65.69
CA GLU A 179 -25.98 -6.03 64.61
C GLU A 179 -27.14 -5.05 64.82
N VAL A 180 -27.59 -4.85 66.07
CA VAL A 180 -28.66 -3.89 66.41
C VAL A 180 -28.14 -2.46 66.32
N ILE A 181 -26.93 -2.20 66.81
CA ILE A 181 -26.29 -0.87 66.73
C ILE A 181 -26.00 -0.52 65.26
N LEU A 182 -25.46 -1.46 64.49
CA LEU A 182 -25.24 -1.33 63.05
C LEU A 182 -26.57 -1.07 62.33
N LYS A 183 -27.65 -1.82 62.65
CA LYS A 183 -28.97 -1.61 62.06
C LYS A 183 -29.53 -0.22 62.36
N VAL A 184 -29.33 0.33 63.56
CA VAL A 184 -29.63 1.74 63.86
C VAL A 184 -28.77 2.67 62.98
N PHE A 185 -27.46 2.42 62.92
CA PHE A 185 -26.52 3.25 62.13
C PHE A 185 -26.82 3.23 60.63
N THR A 186 -27.43 2.18 60.06
CA THR A 186 -27.84 2.14 58.63
C THR A 186 -28.91 3.17 58.22
N ASN A 187 -29.42 3.97 59.17
CA ASN A 187 -30.35 5.09 58.96
C ASN A 187 -29.72 6.47 59.29
N LEU A 188 -28.42 6.52 59.60
CA LEU A 188 -27.69 7.77 59.89
C LEU A 188 -26.98 8.30 58.65
N PHE A 189 -26.94 9.62 58.49
CA PHE A 189 -26.23 10.29 57.39
C PHE A 189 -24.75 10.51 57.71
N GLU A 190 -23.98 10.95 56.69
CA GLU A 190 -22.52 11.05 56.74
C GLU A 190 -21.99 11.85 57.93
N ARG A 191 -22.65 12.97 58.29
CA ARG A 191 -22.25 13.82 59.42
C ARG A 191 -22.54 13.16 60.77
N ASP A 192 -23.60 12.37 60.85
CA ASP A 192 -24.02 11.71 62.09
C ASP A 192 -23.20 10.46 62.37
N LEU A 193 -22.79 9.72 61.34
CA LEU A 193 -21.77 8.67 61.49
C LEU A 193 -20.44 9.24 62.02
N VAL A 194 -19.98 10.39 61.49
CA VAL A 194 -18.76 11.06 61.99
C VAL A 194 -18.92 11.55 63.43
N ARG A 195 -20.08 12.12 63.81
CA ARG A 195 -20.38 12.52 65.20
C ARG A 195 -20.39 11.31 66.15
N VAL A 196 -21.09 10.24 65.77
CA VAL A 196 -21.24 9.02 66.57
C VAL A 196 -19.92 8.28 66.72
N ALA A 197 -19.05 8.30 65.69
CA ALA A 197 -17.68 7.80 65.77
C ALA A 197 -16.78 8.54 66.78
N GLY A 198 -17.18 9.72 67.26
CA GLY A 198 -16.51 10.46 68.33
C GLY A 198 -16.94 10.09 69.76
N VAL A 199 -18.01 9.31 69.93
CA VAL A 199 -18.62 9.07 71.26
C VAL A 199 -17.85 8.04 72.09
N CYS A 200 -17.45 6.91 71.50
CA CYS A 200 -16.65 5.88 72.15
C CYS A 200 -15.96 4.96 71.14
N ARG A 201 -14.95 4.18 71.56
CA ARG A 201 -14.21 3.25 70.67
C ARG A 201 -15.11 2.23 69.96
N ARG A 202 -16.17 1.73 70.62
CA ARG A 202 -17.12 0.77 70.03
C ARG A 202 -17.91 1.42 68.88
N PHE A 203 -18.50 2.59 69.13
CA PHE A 203 -19.21 3.35 68.09
C PHE A 203 -18.26 3.81 66.98
N HIS A 204 -17.00 4.15 67.31
CA HIS A 204 -15.96 4.44 66.32
C HIS A 204 -15.74 3.26 65.35
N SER A 205 -15.62 2.04 65.87
CA SER A 205 -15.44 0.83 65.05
C SER A 205 -16.65 0.57 64.15
N ILE A 206 -17.86 0.54 64.73
CA ILE A 206 -19.09 0.25 63.98
C ILE A 206 -19.40 1.35 62.94
N ALA A 207 -19.13 2.63 63.25
CA ALA A 207 -19.30 3.74 62.32
C ALA A 207 -18.23 3.81 61.21
N HIS A 208 -17.24 2.90 61.21
CA HIS A 208 -16.27 2.72 60.11
C HIS A 208 -16.48 1.40 59.34
N ASP A 209 -17.60 0.68 59.55
CA ASP A 209 -17.92 -0.55 58.83
C ASP A 209 -18.00 -0.35 57.29
N HIS A 210 -17.60 -1.40 56.57
CA HIS A 210 -17.60 -1.44 55.11
C HIS A 210 -19.01 -1.45 54.51
N HIS A 211 -19.97 -2.19 55.09
CA HIS A 211 -21.32 -2.31 54.54
C HIS A 211 -22.13 -1.04 54.76
N LEU A 212 -21.96 -0.42 55.94
CA LEU A 212 -22.53 0.87 56.30
C LEU A 212 -22.11 1.97 55.31
N TRP A 213 -20.80 2.16 55.11
CA TRP A 213 -20.29 3.16 54.16
C TRP A 213 -20.59 2.80 52.71
N LYS A 214 -20.57 1.51 52.33
CA LYS A 214 -20.99 1.06 51.00
C LYS A 214 -22.45 1.46 50.72
N LYS A 215 -23.40 1.10 51.59
CA LYS A 215 -24.82 1.43 51.44
C LYS A 215 -25.04 2.95 51.33
N LEU A 216 -24.43 3.72 52.23
CA LEU A 216 -24.53 5.18 52.23
C LEU A 216 -23.97 5.79 50.93
N TYR A 217 -22.87 5.23 50.40
CA TYR A 217 -22.25 5.64 49.16
C TYR A 217 -23.11 5.31 47.93
N GLU A 218 -23.61 4.07 47.83
CA GLU A 218 -24.51 3.63 46.74
C GLU A 218 -25.82 4.44 46.71
N GLU A 219 -26.41 4.79 47.85
CA GLU A 219 -27.58 5.67 47.93
C GLU A 219 -27.32 7.10 47.42
N THR A 220 -26.08 7.59 47.58
CA THR A 220 -25.70 8.99 47.35
C THR A 220 -25.17 9.23 45.94
N PHE A 221 -24.29 8.36 45.45
CA PHE A 221 -23.60 8.49 44.16
C PHE A 221 -24.05 7.48 43.11
N GLU A 222 -24.97 6.56 43.45
CA GLU A 222 -25.43 5.42 42.64
C GLU A 222 -24.34 4.36 42.32
N TYR A 223 -23.05 4.72 42.29
CA TYR A 223 -21.94 3.86 41.87
C TYR A 223 -21.78 2.57 42.70
N ALA A 224 -21.78 1.41 42.01
CA ALA A 224 -21.48 0.09 42.58
C ALA A 224 -19.97 -0.19 42.85
N VAL A 225 -19.09 0.80 42.63
CA VAL A 225 -17.63 0.73 42.83
C VAL A 225 -17.13 2.08 43.38
N PRO A 226 -16.22 2.12 44.37
CA PRO A 226 -15.72 3.39 44.89
C PRO A 226 -14.82 4.09 43.87
N LEU A 227 -15.09 5.38 43.67
CA LEU A 227 -14.43 6.26 42.71
C LEU A 227 -13.24 6.95 43.36
N TYR A 228 -12.05 6.80 42.79
CA TYR A 228 -10.83 7.45 43.25
C TYR A 228 -10.63 8.76 42.47
N HIS A 229 -10.69 9.88 43.20
CA HIS A 229 -10.54 11.23 42.68
C HIS A 229 -9.54 12.01 43.55
N PRO A 230 -8.22 11.96 43.22
CA PRO A 230 -7.17 12.55 44.05
C PRO A 230 -6.84 14.01 43.68
N GLU A 231 -7.20 14.43 42.47
CA GLU A 231 -6.92 15.74 41.89
C GLU A 231 -7.90 15.99 40.72
N PRO A 232 -8.15 17.27 40.34
CA PRO A 232 -9.04 17.61 39.23
C PRO A 232 -8.70 16.87 37.92
N GLY A 233 -9.73 16.40 37.22
CA GLY A 233 -9.63 15.68 35.95
C GLY A 233 -9.14 14.23 36.04
N LYS A 234 -8.84 13.70 37.23
CA LYS A 234 -8.56 12.27 37.45
C LYS A 234 -9.73 11.57 38.13
N PHE A 235 -10.30 10.61 37.42
CA PHE A 235 -11.42 9.77 37.87
C PHE A 235 -11.12 8.32 37.52
N ASP A 236 -11.09 7.44 38.53
CA ASP A 236 -10.65 6.05 38.40
C ASP A 236 -11.51 5.13 39.30
N PHE A 237 -12.36 4.29 38.70
CA PHE A 237 -13.23 3.36 39.44
C PHE A 237 -12.42 2.16 39.94
N ARG A 238 -12.12 2.13 41.24
CA ARG A 238 -11.22 1.15 41.83
C ARG A 238 -11.98 0.17 42.71
N ALA A 239 -11.96 -1.11 42.34
CA ALA A 239 -12.38 -2.20 43.22
C ALA A 239 -11.76 -2.05 44.62
N PRO A 240 -12.50 -2.28 45.73
CA PRO A 240 -12.03 -1.98 47.09
C PRO A 240 -10.66 -2.56 47.45
N ASN A 241 -10.32 -3.75 46.95
CA ASN A 241 -9.04 -4.42 47.15
C ASN A 241 -7.82 -3.71 46.51
N ARG A 242 -8.01 -2.70 45.66
CA ARG A 242 -6.94 -1.90 45.05
C ARG A 242 -6.58 -0.64 45.85
N TRP A 243 -7.32 -0.33 46.91
CA TRP A 243 -7.09 0.84 47.76
C TRP A 243 -6.09 0.52 48.89
N ARG A 244 -5.32 1.52 49.32
CA ARG A 244 -4.37 1.41 50.45
C ARG A 244 -4.90 2.05 51.74
N VAL A 245 -6.22 1.96 51.99
CA VAL A 245 -6.91 2.54 53.15
C VAL A 245 -7.88 1.55 53.78
N ALA A 246 -8.18 1.72 55.07
CA ALA A 246 -8.97 0.77 55.85
C ALA A 246 -10.47 0.71 55.51
N ASN A 247 -11.04 1.73 54.85
CA ASN A 247 -12.39 1.70 54.30
C ASN A 247 -12.44 2.54 53.00
N PRO A 248 -12.41 1.88 51.81
CA PRO A 248 -12.40 2.56 50.51
C PRO A 248 -13.65 3.40 50.22
N TRP A 249 -14.83 2.93 50.65
CA TRP A 249 -16.11 3.61 50.42
C TRP A 249 -16.19 4.93 51.16
N ARG A 250 -15.75 4.94 52.42
CA ARG A 250 -15.64 6.17 53.24
C ARG A 250 -14.69 7.18 52.62
N GLU A 251 -13.51 6.74 52.18
CA GLU A 251 -12.49 7.64 51.62
C GLU A 251 -12.96 8.25 50.29
N SER A 252 -13.53 7.43 49.42
CA SER A 252 -14.18 7.87 48.17
C SER A 252 -15.33 8.86 48.43
N PHE A 253 -16.17 8.60 49.45
CA PHE A 253 -17.24 9.53 49.86
C PHE A 253 -16.69 10.90 50.27
N LEU A 254 -15.60 10.93 51.04
CA LEU A 254 -14.99 12.17 51.52
C LEU A 254 -14.35 12.99 50.39
N MET A 255 -13.73 12.35 49.40
CA MET A 255 -13.21 13.01 48.18
C MET A 255 -14.31 13.73 47.38
N MET A 256 -15.56 13.24 47.48
CA MET A 256 -16.68 13.69 46.64
C MET A 256 -17.76 14.49 47.38
N LEU A 257 -17.63 14.66 48.71
CA LEU A 257 -18.59 15.31 49.63
C LEU A 257 -19.01 16.75 49.24
N HIS A 258 -18.33 17.39 48.29
CA HIS A 258 -18.55 18.77 47.87
C HIS A 258 -18.95 18.92 46.40
N GLY A 259 -19.29 17.82 45.72
CA GLY A 259 -19.93 17.86 44.42
C GLY A 259 -21.41 18.28 44.48
N ILE A 260 -21.92 18.77 43.36
CA ILE A 260 -23.31 19.18 43.17
C ILE A 260 -24.06 18.07 42.43
N HIS A 261 -25.15 17.55 43.00
CA HIS A 261 -25.92 16.45 42.43
C HIS A 261 -27.07 16.94 41.55
N VAL A 262 -27.03 16.67 40.25
CA VAL A 262 -28.14 16.88 39.30
C VAL A 262 -28.98 15.61 39.24
N ARG A 263 -30.14 15.62 39.90
CA ARG A 263 -31.02 14.45 40.01
C ARG A 263 -32.50 14.90 40.06
N PRO A 264 -33.17 15.04 38.90
CA PRO A 264 -34.53 15.56 38.83
C PRO A 264 -35.53 14.80 39.70
N GLY A 265 -36.37 15.54 40.43
CA GLY A 265 -37.40 15.01 41.33
C GLY A 265 -36.89 14.41 42.64
N ALA A 266 -35.59 14.51 42.94
CA ALA A 266 -34.95 13.79 44.06
C ALA A 266 -34.57 14.68 45.26
N ALA A 267 -34.99 15.94 45.31
CA ALA A 267 -34.70 16.88 46.41
C ALA A 267 -34.98 16.32 47.83
N SER A 268 -35.98 15.45 47.97
CA SER A 268 -36.33 14.77 49.24
C SER A 268 -35.22 13.86 49.78
N LEU A 269 -34.36 13.29 48.92
CA LEU A 269 -33.21 12.48 49.33
C LEU A 269 -32.11 13.33 50.01
N TYR A 270 -32.07 14.62 49.70
CA TYR A 270 -31.08 15.58 50.18
C TYR A 270 -31.62 16.49 51.30
N GLN A 271 -32.94 16.48 51.56
CA GLN A 271 -33.63 17.38 52.49
C GLN A 271 -33.07 17.42 53.93
N PHE A 272 -32.33 16.38 54.35
CA PHE A 272 -31.68 16.29 55.66
C PHE A 272 -30.15 16.08 55.59
N ARG A 273 -29.56 16.18 54.39
CA ARG A 273 -28.12 15.97 54.15
C ARG A 273 -27.43 17.31 53.83
N ASN A 274 -26.13 17.42 54.09
CA ASN A 274 -25.35 18.63 53.78
C ASN A 274 -24.72 18.55 52.37
N ILE A 275 -25.54 18.27 51.36
CA ILE A 275 -25.12 18.00 49.98
C ILE A 275 -25.79 19.01 49.04
N ASP A 276 -24.99 19.67 48.20
CA ASP A 276 -25.51 20.58 47.18
C ASP A 276 -26.21 19.75 46.08
N HIS A 277 -27.42 20.15 45.67
CA HIS A 277 -28.19 19.47 44.62
C HIS A 277 -28.95 20.47 43.75
N ALA A 278 -29.35 20.03 42.55
CA ALA A 278 -30.06 20.82 41.56
C ALA A 278 -31.05 19.96 40.76
N GLU A 279 -32.12 20.58 40.27
CA GLU A 279 -33.13 19.92 39.43
C GLU A 279 -32.73 19.92 37.94
N THR A 280 -31.86 20.83 37.51
CA THR A 280 -31.31 20.85 36.13
C THR A 280 -29.79 21.08 36.10
N LEU A 281 -29.17 20.76 34.96
CA LEU A 281 -27.73 20.93 34.77
C LEU A 281 -27.32 22.42 34.68
N GLU A 282 -28.17 23.27 34.09
CA GLU A 282 -27.99 24.73 34.06
C GLU A 282 -27.93 25.31 35.48
N GLN A 283 -28.79 24.83 36.40
CA GLN A 283 -28.79 25.25 37.79
C GLN A 283 -27.50 24.86 38.50
N ALA A 284 -27.03 23.61 38.33
CA ALA A 284 -25.76 23.17 38.94
C ALA A 284 -24.54 23.95 38.41
N ILE A 285 -24.53 24.31 37.12
CA ILE A 285 -23.46 25.13 36.53
C ILE A 285 -23.53 26.59 37.02
N ALA A 286 -24.72 27.16 37.21
CA ALA A 286 -24.86 28.45 37.90
C ALA A 286 -24.34 28.40 39.35
N MET A 287 -24.63 27.31 40.09
CA MET A 287 -24.16 27.10 41.46
C MET A 287 -22.63 26.91 41.56
N ALA A 288 -22.03 26.15 40.64
CA ALA A 288 -20.58 25.95 40.59
C ALA A 288 -19.84 27.26 40.22
N ASN A 289 -20.36 28.05 39.28
CA ASN A 289 -19.81 29.37 38.95
C ASN A 289 -19.82 30.31 40.17
N ALA A 290 -20.91 30.30 40.93
CA ALA A 290 -21.05 31.09 42.17
C ALA A 290 -20.17 30.60 43.34
N ARG A 291 -19.52 29.43 43.23
CA ARG A 291 -18.69 28.82 44.29
C ARG A 291 -17.38 28.25 43.71
N PRO A 292 -16.34 29.07 43.44
CA PRO A 292 -15.11 28.65 42.77
C PRO A 292 -14.32 27.49 43.44
N THR A 293 -14.65 27.14 44.68
CA THR A 293 -14.11 26.02 45.47
C THR A 293 -14.89 24.70 45.32
N ARG A 294 -16.02 24.69 44.60
CA ARG A 294 -16.87 23.52 44.34
C ARG A 294 -17.20 23.41 42.86
N ARG A 295 -16.34 22.69 42.13
CA ARG A 295 -16.37 22.59 40.66
C ARG A 295 -16.90 21.25 40.13
N LEU A 296 -17.14 20.27 41.01
CA LEU A 296 -17.57 18.92 40.65
C LEU A 296 -19.10 18.81 40.60
N ILE A 297 -19.62 18.21 39.53
CA ILE A 297 -21.06 18.02 39.26
C ILE A 297 -21.31 16.54 38.93
N PHE A 298 -22.17 15.89 39.71
CA PHE A 298 -22.65 14.53 39.47
C PHE A 298 -23.96 14.57 38.69
N VAL A 299 -23.97 14.06 37.47
CA VAL A 299 -25.16 13.98 36.62
C VAL A 299 -25.73 12.57 36.71
N HIS A 300 -26.84 12.40 37.41
CA HIS A 300 -27.40 11.08 37.72
C HIS A 300 -28.11 10.41 36.55
N THR A 301 -28.37 9.10 36.71
CA THR A 301 -29.11 8.25 35.77
C THR A 301 -30.37 8.94 35.22
N GLY A 302 -30.47 9.11 33.89
CA GLY A 302 -31.60 9.78 33.25
C GLY A 302 -31.27 10.50 31.94
N VAL A 303 -32.30 11.16 31.38
CA VAL A 303 -32.18 12.02 30.19
C VAL A 303 -32.40 13.48 30.60
N HIS A 304 -31.30 14.23 30.64
CA HIS A 304 -31.24 15.65 31.01
C HIS A 304 -31.41 16.49 29.74
N ARG A 305 -32.61 17.05 29.55
CA ARG A 305 -32.91 17.95 28.43
C ARG A 305 -32.39 19.35 28.75
N VAL A 306 -31.52 19.88 27.90
CA VAL A 306 -30.87 21.18 28.08
C VAL A 306 -31.10 22.07 26.86
N THR A 307 -31.07 23.39 27.03
CA THR A 307 -31.14 24.33 25.89
C THR A 307 -29.77 24.47 25.22
N SER A 308 -28.78 24.97 25.98
CA SER A 308 -27.35 24.95 25.63
C SER A 308 -26.50 25.14 26.88
N ILE A 309 -25.58 24.22 27.15
CA ILE A 309 -24.67 24.30 28.30
C ILE A 309 -23.40 25.07 27.91
N ASN A 310 -23.29 26.31 28.39
CA ASN A 310 -22.15 27.19 28.10
C ASN A 310 -21.14 27.19 29.27
N VAL A 311 -19.92 26.74 29.00
CA VAL A 311 -18.84 26.56 29.98
C VAL A 311 -17.71 27.56 29.70
N GLY A 312 -17.67 28.63 30.49
CA GLY A 312 -16.64 29.69 30.45
C GLY A 312 -15.64 29.66 31.62
N TYR A 313 -15.57 28.55 32.35
CA TYR A 313 -14.66 28.37 33.51
C TYR A 313 -14.42 26.87 33.74
N GLY A 314 -13.40 26.54 34.56
CA GLY A 314 -13.08 25.16 34.94
C GLY A 314 -14.18 24.48 35.75
N VAL A 315 -14.84 23.47 35.16
CA VAL A 315 -15.91 22.67 35.81
C VAL A 315 -15.74 21.18 35.47
N GLU A 316 -16.02 20.30 36.43
CA GLU A 316 -15.86 18.86 36.30
C GLU A 316 -17.24 18.19 36.33
N ILE A 317 -17.66 17.58 35.22
CA ILE A 317 -18.98 16.97 35.05
C ILE A 317 -18.79 15.46 34.87
N ILE A 318 -19.38 14.65 35.76
CA ILE A 318 -19.28 13.19 35.67
C ILE A 318 -20.64 12.50 35.78
N GLY A 319 -20.86 11.52 34.92
CA GLY A 319 -22.04 10.66 34.99
C GLY A 319 -22.05 9.82 36.27
N ALA A 320 -23.21 9.74 36.92
CA ALA A 320 -23.47 8.92 38.11
C ALA A 320 -24.54 7.87 37.80
N SER A 321 -24.25 6.59 38.05
CA SER A 321 -25.20 5.49 37.83
C SER A 321 -24.80 4.20 38.56
N SER A 322 -25.78 3.36 38.86
CA SER A 322 -25.62 2.03 39.47
C SER A 322 -25.39 0.92 38.45
N TYR A 323 -25.63 1.18 37.16
CA TYR A 323 -25.33 0.24 36.08
C TYR A 323 -23.86 0.32 35.64
N PRO A 324 -23.21 -0.80 35.27
CA PRO A 324 -21.81 -0.80 34.85
C PRO A 324 -21.48 0.10 33.65
N ASN A 325 -22.44 0.32 32.74
CA ASN A 325 -22.28 1.23 31.59
C ASN A 325 -22.90 2.61 31.89
N ILE A 326 -22.24 3.37 32.78
CA ILE A 326 -22.66 4.71 33.22
C ILE A 326 -22.91 5.62 32.01
N THR A 327 -22.02 5.60 31.01
CA THR A 327 -22.08 6.41 29.79
C THR A 327 -23.39 6.22 29.01
N SER A 328 -23.97 5.02 28.99
CA SER A 328 -25.27 4.78 28.33
C SER A 328 -26.48 5.25 29.15
N MET A 329 -26.35 5.34 30.48
CA MET A 329 -27.46 5.60 31.41
C MET A 329 -27.63 7.08 31.75
N VAL A 330 -26.60 7.90 31.53
CA VAL A 330 -26.64 9.35 31.72
C VAL A 330 -26.58 10.03 30.35
N THR A 331 -27.69 10.60 29.89
CA THR A 331 -27.76 11.35 28.63
C THR A 331 -28.00 12.83 28.88
N ILE A 332 -27.21 13.70 28.26
CA ILE A 332 -27.44 15.14 28.13
C ILE A 332 -27.85 15.40 26.67
N GLU A 333 -29.02 16.01 26.45
CA GLU A 333 -29.61 16.18 25.11
C GLU A 333 -30.14 17.61 24.88
N SER A 334 -29.76 18.23 23.75
CA SER A 334 -30.43 19.43 23.22
C SER A 334 -31.09 19.17 21.86
N GLN A 335 -32.11 19.97 21.56
CA GLN A 335 -32.87 19.94 20.31
C GLN A 335 -32.90 21.30 19.60
N THR A 336 -32.26 22.33 20.16
CA THR A 336 -32.40 23.73 19.71
C THR A 336 -31.08 24.41 19.37
N ASP A 337 -30.02 24.14 20.13
CA ASP A 337 -28.69 24.73 19.95
C ASP A 337 -27.62 23.69 20.33
N SER A 338 -26.35 24.05 20.30
CA SER A 338 -25.24 23.19 20.63
C SER A 338 -25.36 22.70 22.08
N THR A 339 -25.28 21.39 22.28
CA THR A 339 -25.67 20.78 23.57
C THR A 339 -24.70 21.18 24.68
N ILE A 340 -23.40 21.17 24.40
CA ILE A 340 -22.35 21.71 25.27
C ILE A 340 -21.39 22.59 24.44
N VAL A 341 -21.10 23.79 24.95
CA VAL A 341 -20.18 24.78 24.38
C VAL A 341 -19.10 25.08 25.40
N PHE A 342 -17.84 24.77 25.08
CA PHE A 342 -16.66 25.18 25.85
C PHE A 342 -16.02 26.40 25.18
N GLY A 343 -15.95 27.51 25.90
CA GLY A 343 -15.32 28.76 25.46
C GLY A 343 -14.10 29.14 26.30
N GLU A 344 -13.72 30.41 26.27
CA GLU A 344 -12.61 30.97 27.06
C GLU A 344 -12.75 30.61 28.55
N GLY A 345 -11.62 30.39 29.24
CA GLY A 345 -11.60 30.03 30.66
C GLY A 345 -11.84 28.54 30.98
N SER A 346 -12.36 27.74 30.05
CA SER A 346 -12.65 26.29 30.25
C SER A 346 -11.43 25.35 30.29
N ARG A 347 -10.22 25.88 30.53
CA ARG A 347 -8.94 25.15 30.46
C ARG A 347 -8.81 23.99 31.47
N GLU A 348 -9.49 24.09 32.61
CA GLU A 348 -9.46 23.09 33.68
C GLU A 348 -10.72 22.19 33.67
N SER A 349 -11.57 22.29 32.64
CA SER A 349 -12.84 21.57 32.62
C SER A 349 -12.68 20.10 32.23
N TYR A 350 -13.42 19.23 32.93
CA TYR A 350 -13.54 17.81 32.64
C TYR A 350 -15.00 17.47 32.35
N ILE A 351 -15.24 16.60 31.37
CA ILE A 351 -16.53 15.92 31.23
C ILE A 351 -16.31 14.44 30.91
N GLY A 352 -16.99 13.55 31.63
CA GLY A 352 -16.80 12.12 31.43
C GLY A 352 -17.94 11.22 31.88
N TYR A 353 -17.93 9.99 31.36
CA TYR A 353 -18.92 8.95 31.65
C TYR A 353 -20.38 9.34 31.30
N VAL A 354 -20.58 10.16 30.25
CA VAL A 354 -21.92 10.62 29.82
C VAL A 354 -22.15 10.46 28.30
N SER A 355 -23.40 10.26 27.91
CA SER A 355 -23.86 10.43 26.53
C SER A 355 -24.20 11.90 26.27
N ILE A 356 -23.68 12.48 25.18
CA ILE A 356 -23.96 13.86 24.74
C ILE A 356 -24.63 13.79 23.36
N LYS A 357 -25.85 14.32 23.24
CA LYS A 357 -26.69 14.16 22.04
C LYS A 357 -27.25 15.49 21.53
N PHE A 358 -27.00 15.81 20.26
CA PHE A 358 -27.74 16.86 19.56
C PHE A 358 -28.78 16.24 18.62
N ASN A 359 -30.05 16.39 18.99
CA ASN A 359 -31.19 15.77 18.31
C ASN A 359 -32.24 16.82 17.93
N PRO A 360 -31.95 17.69 16.93
CA PRO A 360 -32.90 18.68 16.45
C PRO A 360 -34.14 18.01 15.83
N PRO A 361 -35.34 18.61 15.97
CA PRO A 361 -36.55 18.05 15.40
C PRO A 361 -36.46 18.03 13.86
N ARG A 362 -36.86 16.90 13.26
CA ARG A 362 -36.97 16.75 11.80
C ARG A 362 -38.06 17.66 11.23
N ARG A 363 -37.70 18.91 10.96
CA ARG A 363 -38.54 19.86 10.23
C ARG A 363 -38.40 19.66 8.73
N GLU A 364 -39.51 19.43 8.05
CA GLU A 364 -39.67 19.84 6.67
C GLU A 364 -39.60 21.38 6.64
N MET A 365 -38.61 21.96 5.94
CA MET A 365 -38.33 23.40 5.96
C MET A 365 -37.85 23.91 4.59
N PRO A 366 -38.11 25.18 4.23
CA PRO A 366 -37.84 25.70 2.88
C PRO A 366 -36.35 25.97 2.59
N LEU A 367 -36.07 26.18 1.30
CA LEU A 367 -34.83 26.81 0.85
C LEU A 367 -34.66 28.21 1.48
N HIS A 368 -33.40 28.61 1.68
CA HIS A 368 -32.93 29.98 2.02
C HIS A 368 -32.87 30.40 3.51
N GLN A 369 -32.60 29.48 4.44
CA GLN A 369 -31.83 29.85 5.64
C GLN A 369 -30.56 29.01 5.74
N PRO A 370 -29.36 29.62 5.88
CA PRO A 370 -28.18 28.88 6.29
C PRO A 370 -28.38 28.45 7.75
N HIS A 371 -28.27 27.16 8.04
CA HIS A 371 -28.23 26.70 9.42
C HIS A 371 -27.08 27.40 10.14
N ALA A 372 -27.34 27.98 11.31
CA ALA A 372 -26.28 28.11 12.29
C ALA A 372 -25.79 26.68 12.60
N ASN A 373 -24.48 26.45 12.45
CA ASN A 373 -23.94 25.11 12.69
C ASN A 373 -23.96 24.86 14.20
N HIS A 374 -24.92 24.08 14.66
CA HIS A 374 -25.04 23.59 16.04
C HIS A 374 -24.47 22.17 16.15
N TYR A 375 -23.95 21.81 17.32
CA TYR A 375 -23.16 20.58 17.53
C TYR A 375 -23.53 19.87 18.83
N ALA A 376 -23.26 18.57 18.97
CA ALA A 376 -23.35 17.91 20.28
C ALA A 376 -22.28 18.47 21.24
N LEU A 377 -21.09 18.76 20.71
CA LEU A 377 -19.97 19.36 21.44
C LEU A 377 -19.29 20.42 20.58
N LEU A 378 -19.30 21.67 21.04
CA LEU A 378 -18.59 22.80 20.44
C LEU A 378 -17.45 23.24 21.37
N ILE A 379 -16.25 23.42 20.81
CA ILE A 379 -15.05 23.81 21.55
C ILE A 379 -14.39 24.95 20.78
N GLN A 380 -14.25 26.10 21.43
CA GLN A 380 -13.90 27.37 20.80
C GLN A 380 -13.11 28.30 21.73
N ASP A 381 -12.69 29.48 21.24
CA ASP A 381 -12.10 30.55 22.06
C ASP A 381 -10.95 30.09 23.00
N ALA A 382 -9.98 29.36 22.43
CA ALA A 382 -8.81 28.81 23.15
C ALA A 382 -9.14 27.80 24.28
N ALA A 383 -10.34 27.22 24.29
CA ALA A 383 -10.73 26.15 25.20
C ALA A 383 -9.80 24.91 25.13
N MET A 384 -9.57 24.28 26.28
CA MET A 384 -8.75 23.06 26.42
C MET A 384 -9.39 21.96 27.32
N PRO A 385 -10.70 21.69 27.23
CA PRO A 385 -11.36 20.72 28.11
C PRO A 385 -10.86 19.29 27.90
N VAL A 386 -10.98 18.47 28.94
CA VAL A 386 -10.78 17.02 28.90
C VAL A 386 -12.14 16.32 28.75
N ILE A 387 -12.30 15.54 27.69
CA ILE A 387 -13.50 14.72 27.43
C ILE A 387 -13.08 13.24 27.49
N ASP A 388 -13.68 12.45 28.38
CA ASP A 388 -13.21 11.10 28.71
C ASP A 388 -14.36 10.10 28.84
N ARG A 389 -14.34 9.02 28.04
CA ARG A 389 -15.36 7.94 28.08
C ARG A 389 -16.80 8.44 27.81
N CYS A 390 -16.94 9.50 27.02
CA CYS A 390 -18.23 9.99 26.55
C CYS A 390 -18.69 9.27 25.27
N ALA A 391 -20.01 9.14 25.10
CA ALA A 391 -20.63 8.74 23.84
C ALA A 391 -21.27 9.97 23.20
N ILE A 392 -20.77 10.40 22.04
CA ILE A 392 -21.17 11.65 21.38
C ILE A 392 -21.89 11.33 20.08
N HIS A 393 -23.10 11.87 19.91
CA HIS A 393 -23.98 11.57 18.78
C HIS A 393 -24.70 12.85 18.30
N SER A 394 -24.92 12.95 16.99
CA SER A 394 -25.70 14.04 16.38
C SER A 394 -26.56 13.50 15.24
N SER A 395 -27.88 13.64 15.35
CA SER A 395 -28.82 13.34 14.25
C SER A 395 -29.07 14.55 13.34
N SER A 396 -28.31 15.65 13.52
CA SER A 396 -28.32 16.78 12.60
C SER A 396 -27.70 16.41 11.25
N THR A 397 -28.41 16.70 10.17
CA THR A 397 -27.91 16.57 8.80
C THR A 397 -26.95 17.69 8.39
N VAL A 398 -26.73 18.70 9.24
CA VAL A 398 -25.81 19.83 9.03
C VAL A 398 -24.91 20.02 10.25
N GLY A 399 -23.64 20.33 10.02
CA GLY A 399 -22.63 20.45 11.08
C GLY A 399 -21.92 19.12 11.37
N ALA A 400 -21.59 18.91 12.64
CA ALA A 400 -20.85 17.74 13.13
C ALA A 400 -21.34 17.32 14.52
N ALA A 401 -20.88 16.17 15.03
CA ALA A 401 -21.07 15.84 16.44
C ALA A 401 -20.10 16.61 17.34
N VAL A 402 -18.81 16.61 17.02
CA VAL A 402 -17.78 17.42 17.69
C VAL A 402 -17.24 18.47 16.71
N CYS A 403 -17.20 19.73 17.15
CA CYS A 403 -16.55 20.83 16.41
C CYS A 403 -15.53 21.54 17.28
N VAL A 404 -14.32 21.71 16.74
CA VAL A 404 -13.21 22.41 17.38
C VAL A 404 -12.69 23.49 16.42
N LYS A 405 -12.75 24.75 16.83
CA LYS A 405 -12.45 25.90 15.95
C LYS A 405 -11.62 26.98 16.64
N GLN A 406 -11.11 27.89 15.84
CA GLN A 406 -10.24 29.01 16.20
C GLN A 406 -8.86 28.61 16.74
N HIS A 407 -7.93 29.55 16.65
CA HIS A 407 -6.56 29.39 17.09
C HIS A 407 -6.45 29.13 18.60
N MET A 408 -5.37 28.46 19.02
CA MET A 408 -5.09 28.01 20.40
C MET A 408 -6.05 26.99 21.02
N THR A 409 -7.25 26.77 20.46
CA THR A 409 -8.20 25.75 20.92
C THR A 409 -7.60 24.35 20.77
N ASN A 410 -7.51 23.61 21.89
CA ASN A 410 -6.78 22.34 21.98
C ASN A 410 -7.35 21.42 23.09
N PRO A 411 -8.51 20.78 22.84
CA PRO A 411 -9.12 19.83 23.77
C PRO A 411 -8.37 18.50 23.84
N LYS A 412 -8.64 17.71 24.88
CA LYS A 412 -8.15 16.33 25.03
C LYS A 412 -9.32 15.36 25.08
N VAL A 413 -9.56 14.64 23.99
CA VAL A 413 -10.61 13.63 23.86
C VAL A 413 -9.99 12.24 23.99
N LYS A 414 -10.45 11.43 24.94
CA LYS A 414 -9.90 10.09 25.19
C LYS A 414 -10.98 9.05 25.49
N HIS A 415 -10.77 7.82 25.02
CA HIS A 415 -11.70 6.69 25.21
C HIS A 415 -13.15 6.96 24.78
N CYS A 416 -13.39 7.94 23.90
CA CYS A 416 -14.73 8.37 23.52
C CYS A 416 -15.24 7.63 22.28
N MET A 417 -16.56 7.45 22.20
CA MET A 417 -17.25 6.94 21.02
C MET A 417 -17.98 8.09 20.33
N ILE A 418 -17.56 8.46 19.11
CA ILE A 418 -18.18 9.52 18.29
C ILE A 418 -18.81 8.85 17.08
N ALA A 419 -20.07 8.45 17.20
CA ALA A 419 -20.65 7.45 16.31
C ALA A 419 -22.11 7.67 15.90
N ASP A 420 -22.48 7.00 14.80
CA ASP A 420 -23.83 6.95 14.24
C ASP A 420 -24.42 8.33 13.88
N CYS A 421 -23.57 9.30 13.52
CA CYS A 421 -23.97 10.69 13.27
C CYS A 421 -24.42 10.90 11.82
N GLU A 422 -25.48 11.71 11.61
CA GLU A 422 -26.09 11.95 10.28
C GLU A 422 -25.30 12.93 9.39
N ASN A 423 -24.16 13.44 9.86
CA ASN A 423 -23.18 14.19 9.06
C ASN A 423 -21.73 13.82 9.47
N VAL A 424 -20.91 14.78 9.92
CA VAL A 424 -19.51 14.57 10.30
C VAL A 424 -19.36 14.13 11.76
N GLY A 425 -18.43 13.21 12.04
CA GLY A 425 -18.06 12.83 13.41
C GLY A 425 -17.33 13.96 14.14
N ILE A 426 -16.09 14.24 13.74
CA ILE A 426 -15.25 15.30 14.33
C ILE A 426 -14.80 16.29 13.25
N PHE A 427 -15.07 17.58 13.43
CA PHE A 427 -14.64 18.67 12.56
C PHE A 427 -13.65 19.59 13.29
N ILE A 428 -12.47 19.80 12.72
CA ILE A 428 -11.42 20.68 13.28
C ILE A 428 -11.05 21.73 12.22
N THR A 429 -11.16 23.02 12.57
CA THR A 429 -10.98 24.13 11.61
C THR A 429 -10.26 25.35 12.21
N ASP A 430 -9.85 26.28 11.36
CA ASP A 430 -9.43 27.64 11.68
C ASP A 430 -8.22 27.72 12.64
N ASN A 431 -7.13 27.04 12.28
CA ASN A 431 -5.90 26.91 13.08
C ASN A 431 -6.09 26.28 14.48
N ALA A 432 -7.19 25.55 14.71
CA ALA A 432 -7.38 24.75 15.91
C ALA A 432 -6.52 23.47 15.92
N SER A 433 -6.33 22.90 17.12
CA SER A 433 -5.68 21.61 17.34
C SER A 433 -6.60 20.71 18.18
N GLY A 434 -6.02 19.75 18.91
CA GLY A 434 -6.73 18.81 19.77
C GLY A 434 -5.99 17.48 19.82
N GLN A 435 -6.05 16.81 20.97
CA GLN A 435 -5.44 15.51 21.21
C GLN A 435 -6.55 14.46 21.31
N TYR A 436 -6.49 13.44 20.47
CA TYR A 436 -7.48 12.36 20.37
C TYR A 436 -6.77 11.03 20.59
N GLU A 437 -6.99 10.37 21.73
CA GLU A 437 -6.35 9.09 22.08
C GLU A 437 -7.39 7.98 22.36
N ASP A 438 -7.20 6.79 21.75
CA ASP A 438 -8.01 5.58 22.02
C ASP A 438 -9.54 5.75 21.80
N CYS A 439 -9.94 6.61 20.87
CA CYS A 439 -11.35 6.87 20.53
C CYS A 439 -11.87 5.97 19.39
N GLU A 440 -13.16 5.59 19.45
CA GLU A 440 -13.93 4.99 18.35
C GLU A 440 -14.68 6.09 17.59
N ILE A 441 -14.50 6.16 16.27
CA ILE A 441 -15.13 7.15 15.39
C ILE A 441 -15.80 6.37 14.26
N ALA A 442 -17.09 6.07 14.41
CA ALA A 442 -17.70 4.97 13.66
C ALA A 442 -19.07 5.30 13.05
N ARG A 443 -19.38 4.70 11.89
CA ARG A 443 -20.75 4.68 11.30
C ARG A 443 -21.33 6.07 10.97
N ASN A 444 -20.48 7.09 10.88
CA ASN A 444 -20.87 8.46 10.54
C ASN A 444 -21.22 8.59 9.04
N ASN A 445 -22.14 9.50 8.72
CA ASN A 445 -22.79 9.57 7.40
C ASN A 445 -21.98 10.32 6.33
N LEU A 446 -21.18 11.31 6.75
CA LEU A 446 -20.15 11.95 5.93
C LEU A 446 -18.75 11.55 6.49
N ALA A 447 -17.83 12.49 6.64
CA ALA A 447 -16.48 12.22 7.12
C ALA A 447 -16.45 11.77 8.59
N GLY A 448 -15.64 10.76 8.92
CA GLY A 448 -15.35 10.40 10.31
C GLY A 448 -14.60 11.51 11.04
N VAL A 449 -13.51 11.97 10.43
CA VAL A 449 -12.72 13.15 10.85
C VAL A 449 -12.56 14.09 9.66
N TRP A 450 -12.81 15.39 9.85
CA TRP A 450 -12.56 16.43 8.86
C TRP A 450 -11.63 17.51 9.44
N VAL A 451 -10.44 17.66 8.84
CA VAL A 451 -9.44 18.69 9.17
C VAL A 451 -9.44 19.77 8.09
N LYS A 452 -9.61 21.04 8.47
CA LYS A 452 -9.77 22.17 7.56
C LYS A 452 -8.98 23.41 8.00
N ASN A 453 -8.70 24.35 7.09
CA ASN A 453 -8.24 25.72 7.40
C ASN A 453 -7.01 25.75 8.32
N GLN A 454 -5.92 25.11 7.90
CA GLN A 454 -4.66 25.03 8.64
C GLN A 454 -4.75 24.37 10.04
N ALA A 455 -5.88 23.74 10.39
CA ALA A 455 -6.00 22.98 11.62
C ALA A 455 -4.98 21.83 11.67
N ASN A 456 -4.47 21.56 12.89
CA ASN A 456 -3.44 20.57 13.13
C ASN A 456 -3.73 19.73 14.39
N PRO A 457 -4.76 18.85 14.37
CA PRO A 457 -5.04 17.91 15.44
C PRO A 457 -4.06 16.73 15.48
N PHE A 458 -3.95 16.07 16.63
CA PHE A 458 -3.14 14.89 16.86
C PHE A 458 -4.04 13.70 17.25
N PHE A 459 -4.11 12.69 16.39
CA PHE A 459 -4.88 11.46 16.57
C PHE A 459 -3.95 10.28 16.83
N ARG A 460 -4.32 9.42 17.78
CA ARG A 460 -3.47 8.32 18.21
C ARG A 460 -4.23 7.10 18.71
N ARG A 461 -3.93 5.92 18.18
CA ARG A 461 -4.63 4.65 18.52
C ARG A 461 -6.15 4.71 18.32
N CYS A 462 -6.65 5.67 17.51
CA CYS A 462 -8.08 5.79 17.21
C CYS A 462 -8.50 4.75 16.17
N ASN A 463 -9.74 4.29 16.26
CA ASN A 463 -10.37 3.44 15.25
C ASN A 463 -11.41 4.26 14.47
N ILE A 464 -11.26 4.37 13.15
CA ILE A 464 -12.03 5.28 12.29
C ILE A 464 -12.68 4.48 11.16
N HIS A 465 -13.94 4.05 11.36
CA HIS A 465 -14.46 2.92 10.59
C HIS A 465 -15.97 2.89 10.27
N ASN A 466 -16.31 2.10 9.25
CA ASN A 466 -17.68 1.88 8.78
C ASN A 466 -18.46 3.16 8.43
N GLY A 467 -17.78 4.26 8.13
CA GLY A 467 -18.39 5.49 7.65
C GLY A 467 -19.02 5.30 6.27
N ARG A 468 -20.13 6.01 6.00
CA ARG A 468 -20.84 5.98 4.71
C ARG A 468 -20.16 6.82 3.61
N ASP A 469 -19.08 7.53 3.95
CA ASP A 469 -18.28 8.36 3.07
C ASP A 469 -16.77 8.13 3.37
N VAL A 470 -15.93 9.17 3.40
CA VAL A 470 -14.49 9.12 3.74
C VAL A 470 -14.22 8.91 5.25
N GLY A 471 -13.17 8.16 5.60
CA GLY A 471 -12.70 8.02 6.99
C GLY A 471 -12.09 9.31 7.56
N ILE A 472 -10.95 9.74 7.02
CA ILE A 472 -10.27 11.00 7.35
C ILE A 472 -10.24 11.91 6.11
N PHE A 473 -10.85 13.09 6.17
CA PHE A 473 -10.79 14.10 5.11
C PHE A 473 -9.94 15.30 5.54
N THR A 474 -8.94 15.66 4.74
CA THR A 474 -8.04 16.79 5.00
C THR A 474 -8.11 17.78 3.83
N PHE A 475 -8.42 19.03 4.14
CA PHE A 475 -8.90 20.01 3.17
C PHE A 475 -8.38 21.43 3.47
N GLU A 476 -8.27 22.29 2.45
CA GLU A 476 -7.89 23.71 2.56
C GLU A 476 -6.73 23.96 3.54
N TYR A 477 -5.54 23.49 3.15
CA TYR A 477 -4.30 23.56 3.93
C TYR A 477 -4.33 22.85 5.30
N GLY A 478 -5.33 22.02 5.60
CA GLY A 478 -5.35 21.18 6.80
C GLY A 478 -4.09 20.32 6.92
N LEU A 479 -3.52 20.27 8.12
CA LEU A 479 -2.37 19.43 8.45
C LEU A 479 -2.89 18.15 9.11
N GLY A 480 -2.67 17.98 10.41
CA GLY A 480 -3.13 16.83 11.16
C GLY A 480 -2.09 15.72 11.20
N TYR A 481 -1.92 15.13 12.38
CA TYR A 481 -0.97 14.06 12.65
C TYR A 481 -1.71 12.83 13.14
N PHE A 482 -1.49 11.68 12.50
CA PHE A 482 -2.20 10.43 12.78
C PHE A 482 -1.16 9.33 13.07
N GLU A 483 -1.12 8.83 14.32
CA GLU A 483 -0.23 7.74 14.74
C GLU A 483 -1.01 6.48 15.15
N LYS A 484 -0.66 5.33 14.56
CA LYS A 484 -1.20 4.01 14.97
C LYS A 484 -2.73 3.94 14.98
N CYS A 485 -3.39 4.73 14.13
CA CYS A 485 -4.83 4.63 13.93
C CYS A 485 -5.17 3.45 13.02
N ASN A 486 -6.31 2.81 13.26
CA ASN A 486 -6.89 1.83 12.36
C ASN A 486 -8.03 2.51 11.58
N ILE A 487 -8.02 2.42 10.25
CA ILE A 487 -8.91 3.17 9.36
C ILE A 487 -9.52 2.19 8.36
N HIS A 488 -10.79 1.80 8.54
CA HIS A 488 -11.32 0.62 7.82
C HIS A 488 -12.82 0.58 7.54
N GLY A 489 -13.23 -0.22 6.55
CA GLY A 489 -14.65 -0.46 6.24
C GLY A 489 -15.44 0.76 5.77
N ASN A 490 -14.76 1.88 5.51
CA ASN A 490 -15.35 3.13 5.05
C ASN A 490 -15.76 2.98 3.57
N ARG A 491 -16.90 3.59 3.21
CA ARG A 491 -17.52 3.39 1.89
C ARG A 491 -16.81 4.12 0.75
N ILE A 492 -16.09 5.19 1.05
CA ILE A 492 -15.22 5.86 0.07
C ILE A 492 -13.78 5.55 0.48
N SER A 493 -12.93 6.56 0.68
CA SER A 493 -11.52 6.35 0.99
C SER A 493 -11.27 6.23 2.48
N GLY A 494 -10.18 5.57 2.86
CA GLY A 494 -9.69 5.61 4.24
C GLY A 494 -9.22 7.01 4.60
N ILE A 495 -8.42 7.61 3.72
CA ILE A 495 -7.91 8.98 3.86
C ILE A 495 -8.07 9.73 2.53
N GLU A 496 -8.58 10.96 2.57
CA GLU A 496 -8.58 11.89 1.45
C GLU A 496 -7.81 13.18 1.79
N VAL A 497 -6.96 13.62 0.85
CA VAL A 497 -6.13 14.82 0.96
C VAL A 497 -6.36 15.72 -0.25
N LYS A 498 -6.80 16.96 0.03
CA LYS A 498 -7.35 17.86 -0.98
C LYS A 498 -6.98 19.33 -0.72
N ASN A 499 -6.89 20.15 -1.77
CA ASN A 499 -6.69 21.61 -1.68
C ASN A 499 -5.50 22.00 -0.79
N HIS A 500 -4.29 21.60 -1.22
CA HIS A 500 -3.02 21.87 -0.54
C HIS A 500 -2.90 21.36 0.92
N ALA A 501 -3.83 20.52 1.40
CA ALA A 501 -3.69 19.82 2.66
C ALA A 501 -2.45 18.91 2.68
N ASN A 502 -1.86 18.74 3.87
CA ASN A 502 -0.59 18.06 4.08
C ASN A 502 -0.55 17.33 5.44
N PRO A 503 -1.36 16.25 5.62
CA PRO A 503 -1.33 15.45 6.84
C PRO A 503 -0.06 14.61 6.98
N ILE A 504 0.28 14.24 8.20
CA ILE A 504 1.34 13.29 8.51
C ILE A 504 0.69 12.02 9.08
N VAL A 505 0.86 10.89 8.40
CA VAL A 505 0.22 9.61 8.73
C VAL A 505 1.33 8.57 8.93
N VAL A 506 1.43 8.05 10.15
CA VAL A 506 2.59 7.28 10.62
C VAL A 506 2.16 6.01 11.36
N ARG A 507 2.60 4.86 10.86
CA ARG A 507 2.35 3.54 11.48
C ARG A 507 0.87 3.19 11.67
N CYS A 508 0.01 3.69 10.78
CA CYS A 508 -1.42 3.38 10.73
C CYS A 508 -1.72 2.17 9.83
N ASP A 509 -2.84 1.50 10.09
CA ASP A 509 -3.44 0.50 9.20
C ASP A 509 -4.59 1.13 8.42
N VAL A 510 -4.60 1.00 7.09
CA VAL A 510 -5.62 1.56 6.19
C VAL A 510 -6.16 0.46 5.28
N HIS A 511 -7.28 -0.16 5.66
CA HIS A 511 -7.66 -1.45 5.09
C HIS A 511 -9.16 -1.68 4.90
N HIS A 512 -9.53 -2.59 3.98
CA HIS A 512 -10.92 -2.98 3.74
C HIS A 512 -11.86 -1.79 3.39
N GLY A 513 -11.34 -0.72 2.79
CA GLY A 513 -12.13 0.38 2.22
C GLY A 513 -12.82 -0.03 0.91
N MET A 514 -14.01 0.52 0.66
CA MET A 514 -14.78 0.20 -0.55
C MET A 514 -14.36 1.01 -1.79
N THR A 515 -13.54 2.06 -1.65
CA THR A 515 -12.76 2.63 -2.77
C THR A 515 -11.25 2.53 -2.53
N GLY A 516 -10.47 3.58 -2.79
CA GLY A 516 -9.01 3.58 -2.62
C GLY A 516 -8.60 3.81 -1.17
N GLY A 517 -7.52 3.19 -0.70
CA GLY A 517 -7.07 3.33 0.69
C GLY A 517 -6.75 4.78 1.07
N ILE A 518 -5.92 5.43 0.25
CA ILE A 518 -5.52 6.84 0.39
C ILE A 518 -5.71 7.56 -0.95
N TYR A 519 -6.36 8.72 -0.96
CA TYR A 519 -6.63 9.50 -2.16
C TYR A 519 -6.09 10.93 -2.03
N VAL A 520 -5.13 11.31 -2.88
CA VAL A 520 -4.48 12.63 -2.88
C VAL A 520 -4.80 13.34 -4.20
N HIS A 521 -5.51 14.47 -4.14
CA HIS A 521 -5.94 15.21 -5.31
C HIS A 521 -6.03 16.74 -5.08
N GLU A 522 -6.33 17.49 -6.14
CA GLU A 522 -6.37 18.96 -6.19
C GLU A 522 -5.18 19.61 -5.46
N LYS A 523 -3.96 19.33 -5.96
CA LYS A 523 -2.66 19.77 -5.41
C LYS A 523 -2.44 19.40 -3.93
N GLY A 524 -3.04 18.28 -3.50
CA GLY A 524 -2.81 17.68 -2.19
C GLY A 524 -1.36 17.22 -2.02
N ARG A 525 -0.93 17.12 -0.76
CA ARG A 525 0.39 16.62 -0.37
C ARG A 525 0.20 15.48 0.62
N GLY A 526 0.87 15.53 1.77
CA GLY A 526 0.80 14.52 2.81
C GLY A 526 2.04 13.63 2.87
N GLN A 527 2.35 13.15 4.06
CA GLN A 527 3.50 12.30 4.36
C GLN A 527 3.01 10.99 4.95
N PHE A 528 3.07 9.93 4.16
CA PHE A 528 2.65 8.58 4.50
C PHE A 528 3.89 7.75 4.77
N THR A 529 4.23 7.55 6.05
CA THR A 529 5.44 6.83 6.48
C THR A 529 5.12 5.61 7.33
N GLU A 530 5.73 4.45 7.01
CA GLU A 530 5.68 3.23 7.83
C GLU A 530 4.25 2.68 8.08
N ASN A 531 3.28 2.97 7.19
CA ASN A 531 1.90 2.49 7.26
C ASN A 531 1.70 1.16 6.53
N ARG A 532 0.55 0.52 6.77
CA ARG A 532 0.14 -0.74 6.14
C ARG A 532 -1.19 -0.54 5.43
N ILE A 533 -1.23 -0.77 4.13
CA ILE A 533 -2.34 -0.39 3.24
C ILE A 533 -2.79 -1.62 2.45
N TYR A 534 -3.93 -2.23 2.79
CA TYR A 534 -4.26 -3.56 2.28
C TYR A 534 -5.76 -3.90 2.20
N ASN A 535 -6.10 -4.92 1.41
CA ASN A 535 -7.48 -5.41 1.19
C ASN A 535 -8.49 -4.32 0.77
N ASN A 536 -8.03 -3.22 0.17
CA ASN A 536 -8.91 -2.17 -0.35
C ASN A 536 -9.48 -2.60 -1.72
N ALA A 537 -10.73 -2.22 -1.99
CA ALA A 537 -11.46 -2.66 -3.19
C ALA A 537 -11.00 -1.96 -4.48
N PHE A 538 -10.31 -0.82 -4.35
CA PHE A 538 -9.56 -0.17 -5.43
C PHE A 538 -8.08 -0.06 -5.01
N ALA A 539 -7.28 0.76 -5.67
CA ALA A 539 -5.84 0.79 -5.40
C ALA A 539 -5.50 1.25 -3.97
N GLY A 540 -4.34 0.82 -3.46
CA GLY A 540 -3.87 1.21 -2.13
C GLY A 540 -3.74 2.73 -1.98
N ILE A 541 -3.10 3.39 -2.95
CA ILE A 541 -2.94 4.85 -3.00
C ILE A 541 -3.28 5.38 -4.40
N TRP A 542 -4.06 6.47 -4.46
CA TRP A 542 -4.38 7.26 -5.65
C TRP A 542 -3.74 8.65 -5.55
N ILE A 543 -3.07 9.09 -6.62
CA ILE A 543 -2.47 10.42 -6.75
C ILE A 543 -2.95 11.05 -8.06
N THR A 544 -3.52 12.26 -8.01
CA THR A 544 -3.98 12.96 -9.21
C THR A 544 -4.02 14.49 -9.09
N SER A 545 -4.37 15.19 -10.17
CA SER A 545 -4.56 16.65 -10.25
C SER A 545 -3.38 17.45 -9.68
N HIS A 546 -2.18 17.21 -10.24
CA HIS A 546 -0.91 17.83 -9.85
C HIS A 546 -0.55 17.70 -8.35
N SER A 547 -0.94 16.60 -7.70
CA SER A 547 -0.61 16.32 -6.30
C SER A 547 0.81 15.79 -6.10
N GLU A 548 1.41 16.12 -4.96
CA GLU A 548 2.84 15.88 -4.66
C GLU A 548 3.02 15.27 -3.24
N PRO A 549 2.50 14.05 -2.97
CA PRO A 549 2.67 13.38 -1.67
C PRO A 549 4.03 12.70 -1.52
N THR A 550 4.42 12.40 -0.28
CA THR A 550 5.57 11.55 0.06
C THR A 550 5.09 10.23 0.65
N ILE A 551 5.38 9.12 -0.02
CA ILE A 551 4.96 7.76 0.32
C ILE A 551 6.23 6.94 0.58
N ARG A 552 6.53 6.65 1.85
CA ARG A 552 7.83 6.11 2.24
C ARG A 552 7.77 4.96 3.26
N LYS A 553 8.52 3.88 3.04
CA LYS A 553 8.57 2.69 3.94
C LYS A 553 7.20 2.02 4.24
N ASN A 554 6.18 2.17 3.41
CA ASN A 554 4.87 1.55 3.64
C ASN A 554 4.83 0.10 3.12
N GLU A 555 3.99 -0.74 3.73
CA GLU A 555 3.56 -2.02 3.16
C GLU A 555 2.26 -1.78 2.37
N ILE A 556 2.24 -2.13 1.06
CA ILE A 556 1.07 -1.92 0.20
C ILE A 556 0.73 -3.22 -0.52
N PHE A 557 -0.27 -3.95 -0.03
CA PHE A 557 -0.48 -5.35 -0.41
C PHE A 557 -1.93 -5.80 -0.51
N THR A 558 -2.17 -6.88 -1.26
CA THR A 558 -3.49 -7.55 -1.44
C THR A 558 -4.66 -6.60 -1.75
N GLY A 559 -4.40 -5.49 -2.43
CA GLY A 559 -5.42 -4.63 -3.01
C GLY A 559 -6.03 -5.25 -4.27
N GLN A 560 -7.32 -5.00 -4.50
CA GLN A 560 -8.07 -5.51 -5.67
C GLN A 560 -7.75 -4.73 -6.97
N GLN A 561 -6.87 -3.74 -6.92
CA GLN A 561 -6.31 -3.05 -8.08
C GLN A 561 -4.78 -2.92 -7.93
N GLY A 562 -4.17 -1.79 -8.31
CA GLY A 562 -2.74 -1.55 -8.16
C GLY A 562 -2.33 -1.18 -6.72
N GLY A 563 -1.04 -1.17 -6.45
CA GLY A 563 -0.52 -0.66 -5.16
C GLY A 563 -0.61 0.87 -5.09
N VAL A 564 0.03 1.55 -6.04
CA VAL A 564 0.00 3.01 -6.20
C VAL A 564 -0.40 3.36 -7.64
N TYR A 565 -1.38 4.24 -7.81
CA TYR A 565 -1.90 4.68 -9.11
C TYR A 565 -1.82 6.20 -9.24
N ILE A 566 -1.14 6.65 -10.29
CA ILE A 566 -0.72 8.04 -10.49
C ILE A 566 -1.21 8.49 -11.87
N PHE A 567 -2.12 9.45 -11.91
CA PHE A 567 -2.74 9.95 -13.14
C PHE A 567 -2.95 11.47 -13.07
N GLY A 568 -3.42 12.11 -14.15
CA GLY A 568 -3.75 13.54 -14.17
C GLY A 568 -2.60 14.45 -13.73
N GLU A 569 -1.43 14.29 -14.35
CA GLU A 569 -0.18 15.00 -14.00
C GLU A 569 0.24 14.84 -12.52
N GLY A 570 -0.11 13.72 -11.88
CA GLY A 570 0.34 13.39 -10.54
C GLY A 570 1.86 13.23 -10.44
N ARG A 571 2.41 13.54 -9.26
CA ARG A 571 3.84 13.43 -8.94
C ARG A 571 4.01 12.83 -7.54
N GLY A 572 5.07 13.22 -6.83
CA GLY A 572 5.38 12.78 -5.48
C GLY A 572 6.61 11.87 -5.44
N LEU A 573 7.00 11.51 -4.22
CA LEU A 573 8.12 10.61 -3.94
C LEU A 573 7.58 9.28 -3.38
N ILE A 574 7.86 8.19 -4.08
CA ILE A 574 7.55 6.82 -3.69
C ILE A 574 8.87 6.13 -3.37
N GLU A 575 9.22 6.04 -2.08
CA GLU A 575 10.56 5.66 -1.61
C GLU A 575 10.57 4.48 -0.60
N SER A 576 11.41 3.47 -0.82
CA SER A 576 11.64 2.39 0.16
C SER A 576 10.38 1.60 0.60
N ASN A 577 9.31 1.61 -0.19
CA ASN A 577 8.08 0.87 0.11
C ASN A 577 8.19 -0.61 -0.29
N ASN A 578 7.38 -1.47 0.32
CA ASN A 578 7.23 -2.86 -0.07
C ASN A 578 5.82 -3.08 -0.66
N ILE A 579 5.74 -3.37 -1.95
CA ILE A 579 4.48 -3.39 -2.72
C ILE A 579 4.29 -4.78 -3.33
N TYR A 580 3.32 -5.55 -2.86
CA TYR A 580 3.24 -6.97 -3.24
C TYR A 580 1.84 -7.59 -3.25
N GLY A 581 1.64 -8.65 -4.04
CA GLY A 581 0.39 -9.42 -4.04
C GLY A 581 -0.87 -8.65 -4.47
N ASN A 582 -0.71 -7.50 -5.12
CA ASN A 582 -1.81 -6.68 -5.63
C ASN A 582 -2.34 -7.25 -6.97
N ALA A 583 -3.63 -7.05 -7.26
CA ALA A 583 -4.30 -7.66 -8.41
C ALA A 583 -3.93 -7.02 -9.76
N LEU A 584 -3.73 -5.70 -9.78
CA LEU A 584 -3.18 -4.98 -10.95
C LEU A 584 -1.73 -4.54 -10.67
N ALA A 585 -1.13 -3.78 -11.58
CA ALA A 585 0.30 -3.47 -11.51
C ALA A 585 0.66 -2.70 -10.23
N GLY A 586 1.82 -3.04 -9.65
CA GLY A 586 2.26 -2.56 -8.33
C GLY A 586 2.35 -1.04 -8.26
N ILE A 587 2.95 -0.42 -9.27
CA ILE A 587 2.88 1.03 -9.51
C ILE A 587 2.36 1.27 -10.94
N GLN A 588 1.40 2.19 -11.09
CA GLN A 588 0.83 2.61 -12.36
C GLN A 588 1.00 4.13 -12.54
N ILE A 589 1.60 4.55 -13.65
CA ILE A 589 1.92 5.96 -13.96
C ILE A 589 1.31 6.30 -15.32
N ARG A 590 0.41 7.28 -15.36
CA ARG A 590 -0.27 7.64 -16.61
C ARG A 590 -0.68 9.09 -16.75
N THR A 591 -1.22 9.44 -17.92
CA THR A 591 -1.82 10.75 -18.23
C THR A 591 -0.86 11.91 -17.89
N GLY A 592 0.36 11.86 -18.42
CA GLY A 592 1.40 12.89 -18.22
C GLY A 592 2.05 12.94 -16.84
N SER A 593 1.72 12.03 -15.92
CA SER A 593 2.28 11.98 -14.55
C SER A 593 3.80 11.76 -14.54
N ASP A 594 4.48 12.37 -13.56
CA ASP A 594 5.94 12.48 -13.49
C ASP A 594 6.46 12.32 -12.03
N PRO A 595 6.35 11.11 -11.44
CA PRO A 595 6.76 10.82 -10.06
C PRO A 595 8.24 10.42 -9.94
N ILE A 596 8.78 10.46 -8.71
CA ILE A 596 10.06 9.82 -8.38
C ILE A 596 9.75 8.51 -7.65
N VAL A 597 10.20 7.39 -8.20
CA VAL A 597 10.00 6.03 -7.69
C VAL A 597 11.37 5.43 -7.42
N ARG A 598 11.77 5.28 -6.14
CA ARG A 598 13.10 4.75 -5.82
C ARG A 598 13.19 3.83 -4.61
N LEU A 599 14.19 2.95 -4.59
CA LEU A 599 14.48 2.04 -3.47
C LEU A 599 13.31 1.10 -3.08
N ASN A 600 12.26 0.98 -3.89
CA ASN A 600 11.08 0.16 -3.58
C ASN A 600 11.32 -1.30 -3.95
N LYS A 601 10.67 -2.21 -3.21
CA LYS A 601 10.49 -3.61 -3.59
C LYS A 601 9.10 -3.79 -4.17
N ILE A 602 9.00 -4.34 -5.38
CA ILE A 602 7.72 -4.46 -6.11
C ILE A 602 7.59 -5.89 -6.65
N HIS A 603 6.86 -6.74 -5.94
CA HIS A 603 6.96 -8.19 -6.15
C HIS A 603 5.67 -9.01 -6.02
N ASP A 604 5.67 -10.19 -6.64
CA ASP A 604 4.59 -11.19 -6.55
C ASP A 604 3.17 -10.67 -6.86
N GLY A 605 3.06 -9.58 -7.63
CA GLY A 605 1.78 -9.06 -8.13
C GLY A 605 1.19 -9.91 -9.26
N LEU A 606 -0.13 -9.88 -9.40
CA LEU A 606 -0.85 -10.65 -10.43
C LEU A 606 -0.76 -10.02 -11.83
N HIS A 607 -0.24 -8.80 -11.94
CA HIS A 607 0.03 -8.09 -13.19
C HIS A 607 1.55 -7.83 -13.32
N GLY A 608 1.95 -6.62 -13.74
CA GLY A 608 3.35 -6.21 -13.88
C GLY A 608 3.84 -5.46 -12.65
N GLY A 609 5.15 -5.24 -12.54
CA GLY A 609 5.73 -4.48 -11.43
C GLY A 609 5.40 -2.99 -11.54
N ILE A 610 5.90 -2.35 -12.60
CA ILE A 610 5.63 -0.93 -12.91
C ILE A 610 5.03 -0.83 -14.31
N TYR A 611 3.91 -0.11 -14.45
CA TYR A 611 3.25 0.13 -15.74
C TYR A 611 3.17 1.64 -16.02
N VAL A 612 3.70 2.07 -17.16
CA VAL A 612 3.79 3.48 -17.58
C VAL A 612 3.08 3.63 -18.93
N HIS A 613 1.95 4.33 -18.96
CA HIS A 613 1.10 4.48 -20.15
C HIS A 613 0.59 5.92 -20.35
N GLU A 614 -0.10 6.21 -21.46
CA GLU A 614 -0.69 7.54 -21.75
C GLU A 614 0.28 8.72 -21.53
N LYS A 615 1.43 8.70 -22.20
CA LYS A 615 2.49 9.73 -22.07
C LYS A 615 3.04 9.88 -20.64
N GLY A 616 3.01 8.81 -19.83
CA GLY A 616 3.60 8.78 -18.49
C GLY A 616 5.12 8.96 -18.51
N LYS A 617 5.67 9.51 -17.43
CA LYS A 617 7.09 9.80 -17.25
C LYS A 617 7.58 9.26 -15.90
N GLY A 618 8.38 10.04 -15.17
CA GLY A 618 8.95 9.69 -13.88
C GLY A 618 10.39 9.19 -13.95
N LEU A 619 11.09 9.38 -12.84
CA LEU A 619 12.39 8.79 -12.56
C LEU A 619 12.17 7.53 -11.70
N ILE A 620 12.46 6.37 -12.29
CA ILE A 620 12.37 5.06 -11.66
C ILE A 620 13.80 4.56 -11.44
N GLU A 621 14.32 4.66 -10.21
CA GLU A 621 15.71 4.26 -9.93
C GLU A 621 15.95 3.44 -8.66
N GLU A 622 16.98 2.59 -8.66
CA GLU A 622 17.38 1.78 -7.49
C GLU A 622 16.25 0.86 -6.94
N ASN A 623 15.22 0.54 -7.73
CA ASN A 623 14.13 -0.35 -7.32
C ASN A 623 14.46 -1.84 -7.59
N GLU A 624 13.86 -2.73 -6.81
CA GLU A 624 13.96 -4.18 -6.97
C GLU A 624 12.59 -4.76 -7.36
N VAL A 625 12.51 -5.39 -8.54
CA VAL A 625 11.24 -5.78 -9.19
C VAL A 625 11.29 -7.26 -9.60
N TYR A 626 10.47 -8.12 -9.00
CA TYR A 626 10.54 -9.58 -9.21
C TYR A 626 9.25 -10.37 -8.97
N GLY A 627 9.17 -11.63 -9.44
CA GLY A 627 8.06 -12.56 -9.13
C GLY A 627 6.70 -12.25 -9.77
N ASN A 628 6.52 -11.02 -10.26
CA ASN A 628 5.30 -10.52 -10.92
C ASN A 628 4.89 -11.41 -12.11
N CYS A 629 3.58 -11.54 -12.32
CA CYS A 629 3.00 -12.46 -13.32
C CYS A 629 3.12 -11.99 -14.76
N LEU A 630 3.11 -10.68 -15.01
CA LEU A 630 3.33 -10.07 -16.32
C LEU A 630 4.69 -9.35 -16.34
N ALA A 631 4.93 -8.47 -17.32
CA ALA A 631 6.22 -7.80 -17.48
C ALA A 631 6.68 -7.01 -16.23
N GLY A 632 7.98 -7.05 -15.94
CA GLY A 632 8.58 -6.39 -14.77
C GLY A 632 8.37 -4.88 -14.79
N ILE A 633 8.80 -4.23 -15.87
CA ILE A 633 8.42 -2.85 -16.22
C ILE A 633 7.83 -2.84 -17.63
N TRP A 634 6.68 -2.19 -17.81
CA TRP A 634 6.02 -2.04 -19.12
C TRP A 634 5.79 -0.57 -19.42
N VAL A 635 6.33 -0.09 -20.54
CA VAL A 635 6.23 1.28 -21.05
C VAL A 635 5.47 1.27 -22.36
N THR A 636 4.41 2.08 -22.46
CA THR A 636 3.51 2.08 -23.64
C THR A 636 2.90 3.45 -23.95
N THR A 637 2.37 3.60 -25.16
CA THR A 637 1.45 4.67 -25.57
C THR A 637 2.04 6.07 -25.36
N GLY A 638 3.18 6.31 -26.02
CA GLY A 638 3.90 7.59 -26.01
C GLY A 638 4.61 7.94 -24.70
N SER A 639 4.75 7.00 -23.77
CA SER A 639 5.41 7.21 -22.47
C SER A 639 6.93 7.25 -22.58
N SER A 640 7.58 8.00 -21.70
CA SER A 640 9.03 8.26 -21.72
C SER A 640 9.68 8.39 -20.33
N PRO A 641 9.60 7.35 -19.48
CA PRO A 641 10.27 7.33 -18.18
C PRO A 641 11.81 7.23 -18.29
N ILE A 642 12.49 7.54 -17.19
CA ILE A 642 13.91 7.24 -16.98
C ILE A 642 14.01 6.06 -16.01
N LEU A 643 14.56 4.94 -16.48
CA LEU A 643 14.74 3.69 -15.77
C LEU A 643 16.24 3.51 -15.47
N ARG A 644 16.68 3.79 -14.24
CA ARG A 644 18.12 3.83 -13.88
C ARG A 644 18.51 2.91 -12.72
N ARG A 645 19.56 2.11 -12.85
CA ARG A 645 20.15 1.33 -11.72
C ARG A 645 19.14 0.44 -10.97
N ASN A 646 18.08 -0.02 -11.63
CA ASN A 646 17.11 -0.95 -11.06
C ASN A 646 17.57 -2.41 -11.23
N ARG A 647 17.05 -3.29 -10.36
CA ARG A 647 17.28 -4.73 -10.38
C ARG A 647 15.96 -5.44 -10.74
N ILE A 648 15.84 -5.87 -11.99
CA ILE A 648 14.57 -6.37 -12.56
C ILE A 648 14.75 -7.85 -12.91
N HIS A 649 14.19 -8.77 -12.13
CA HIS A 649 14.55 -10.18 -12.24
C HIS A 649 13.44 -11.18 -11.93
N SER A 650 13.62 -12.44 -12.32
CA SER A 650 12.75 -13.55 -11.90
C SER A 650 11.25 -13.32 -12.19
N GLY A 651 10.94 -12.61 -13.28
CA GLY A 651 9.59 -12.38 -13.76
C GLY A 651 9.05 -13.57 -14.57
N LYS A 652 7.72 -13.76 -14.54
CA LYS A 652 7.05 -14.84 -15.30
C LYS A 652 6.85 -14.48 -16.78
N GLN A 653 7.12 -13.23 -17.16
CA GLN A 653 7.18 -12.76 -18.55
C GLN A 653 8.47 -11.97 -18.82
N VAL A 654 8.38 -10.82 -19.49
CA VAL A 654 9.49 -9.98 -19.96
C VAL A 654 10.05 -9.13 -18.82
N GLY A 655 11.36 -8.85 -18.81
CA GLY A 655 11.96 -7.92 -17.84
C GLY A 655 11.48 -6.48 -18.04
N VAL A 656 11.81 -5.88 -19.19
CA VAL A 656 11.34 -4.54 -19.61
C VAL A 656 10.69 -4.60 -20.99
N TYR A 657 9.46 -4.14 -21.12
CA TYR A 657 8.71 -4.15 -22.39
C TYR A 657 8.37 -2.72 -22.85
N PHE A 658 8.87 -2.35 -24.03
CA PHE A 658 8.47 -1.13 -24.75
C PHE A 658 7.50 -1.49 -25.89
N TYR A 659 6.29 -0.96 -25.81
CA TYR A 659 5.19 -1.23 -26.74
C TYR A 659 4.53 0.08 -27.20
N ASP A 660 3.81 0.06 -28.33
CA ASP A 660 2.99 1.19 -28.85
C ASP A 660 3.66 2.57 -28.65
N ASN A 661 4.71 2.86 -29.43
CA ASN A 661 5.45 4.12 -29.33
C ASN A 661 6.01 4.35 -27.91
N GLY A 662 6.55 3.29 -27.28
CA GLY A 662 7.25 3.34 -26.01
C GLY A 662 8.65 3.93 -26.18
N HIS A 663 8.97 4.94 -25.36
CA HIS A 663 10.25 5.64 -25.38
C HIS A 663 10.84 5.70 -23.96
N GLY A 664 11.97 6.38 -23.82
CA GLY A 664 12.63 6.60 -22.53
C GLY A 664 14.11 6.22 -22.55
N LEU A 665 14.70 6.26 -21.37
CA LEU A 665 16.09 5.89 -21.12
C LEU A 665 16.14 4.71 -20.15
N LEU A 666 16.73 3.60 -20.57
CA LEU A 666 17.03 2.43 -19.74
C LEU A 666 18.56 2.41 -19.54
N GLU A 667 19.05 2.85 -18.38
CA GLU A 667 20.49 2.89 -18.11
C GLU A 667 20.96 2.22 -16.81
N GLU A 668 22.10 1.52 -16.88
CA GLU A 668 22.79 0.94 -15.71
C GLU A 668 21.97 -0.08 -14.90
N ASN A 669 20.94 -0.71 -15.51
CA ASN A 669 20.08 -1.69 -14.84
C ASN A 669 20.61 -3.12 -14.98
N ASP A 670 20.32 -3.95 -13.98
CA ASP A 670 20.53 -5.41 -13.99
C ASP A 670 19.20 -6.11 -14.31
N ILE A 671 19.11 -6.79 -15.46
CA ILE A 671 17.87 -7.39 -15.98
C ILE A 671 18.06 -8.88 -16.25
N PHE A 672 17.52 -9.77 -15.41
CA PHE A 672 17.94 -11.19 -15.47
C PHE A 672 16.96 -12.27 -15.00
N ASN A 673 17.22 -13.52 -15.42
CA ASN A 673 16.46 -14.72 -15.05
C ASN A 673 14.94 -14.61 -15.30
N HIS A 674 14.56 -13.99 -16.43
CA HIS A 674 13.16 -13.88 -16.87
C HIS A 674 12.74 -15.09 -17.70
N LEU A 675 11.48 -15.50 -17.59
CA LEU A 675 10.94 -16.63 -18.36
C LEU A 675 10.77 -16.30 -19.86
N TYR A 676 10.77 -15.02 -20.23
CA TYR A 676 10.76 -14.56 -21.62
C TYR A 676 12.09 -13.83 -21.93
N SER A 677 12.09 -12.83 -22.81
CA SER A 677 13.25 -12.00 -23.10
C SER A 677 13.55 -11.04 -21.94
N GLY A 678 14.82 -10.67 -21.76
CA GLY A 678 15.21 -9.62 -20.81
C GLY A 678 14.57 -8.26 -21.14
N VAL A 679 14.69 -7.83 -22.40
CA VAL A 679 14.02 -6.62 -22.91
C VAL A 679 13.28 -6.93 -24.22
N GLN A 680 12.10 -6.33 -24.42
CA GLN A 680 11.36 -6.37 -25.68
C GLN A 680 11.02 -4.97 -26.18
N ILE A 681 11.09 -4.76 -27.50
CA ILE A 681 10.80 -3.48 -28.15
C ILE A 681 9.91 -3.72 -29.39
N ARG A 682 8.72 -3.11 -29.44
CA ARG A 682 7.73 -3.36 -30.50
C ARG A 682 6.90 -2.13 -30.89
N THR A 683 6.37 -2.11 -32.12
CA THR A 683 5.33 -1.16 -32.58
C THR A 683 5.77 0.29 -32.50
N GLY A 684 6.78 0.69 -33.29
CA GLY A 684 7.28 2.08 -33.35
C GLY A 684 8.03 2.56 -32.10
N SER A 685 8.08 1.76 -31.04
CA SER A 685 8.86 2.03 -29.84
C SER A 685 10.33 2.26 -30.19
N ASN A 686 10.93 3.25 -29.54
CA ASN A 686 12.32 3.69 -29.79
C ASN A 686 12.94 4.20 -28.47
N PRO A 687 13.41 3.31 -27.58
CA PRO A 687 14.11 3.66 -26.36
C PRO A 687 15.63 3.78 -26.57
N LYS A 688 16.31 4.52 -25.69
CA LYS A 688 17.76 4.39 -25.51
C LYS A 688 18.05 3.39 -24.38
N ILE A 689 18.88 2.39 -24.67
CA ILE A 689 19.27 1.31 -23.76
C ILE A 689 20.79 1.34 -23.63
N THR A 690 21.34 1.71 -22.47
CA THR A 690 22.79 1.90 -22.34
C THR A 690 23.39 1.46 -20.99
N ARG A 691 24.60 0.87 -21.00
CA ARG A 691 25.32 0.41 -19.79
C ARG A 691 24.56 -0.62 -18.93
N ASN A 692 23.56 -1.31 -19.47
CA ASN A 692 22.79 -2.33 -18.75
C ASN A 692 23.46 -3.71 -18.86
N LYS A 693 23.11 -4.61 -17.94
CA LYS A 693 23.46 -6.04 -17.97
C LYS A 693 22.22 -6.90 -18.15
N ILE A 694 22.21 -7.79 -19.15
CA ILE A 694 21.02 -8.54 -19.56
C ILE A 694 21.35 -10.04 -19.73
N TRP A 695 20.92 -10.89 -18.79
CA TRP A 695 21.33 -12.29 -18.77
C TRP A 695 20.29 -13.31 -18.26
N GLY A 696 20.45 -14.59 -18.61
CA GLY A 696 19.56 -15.66 -18.14
C GLY A 696 18.11 -15.58 -18.65
N GLY A 697 17.82 -14.74 -19.65
CA GLY A 697 16.52 -14.70 -20.32
C GLY A 697 16.29 -15.99 -21.10
N GLN A 698 15.12 -16.63 -20.90
CA GLN A 698 14.84 -17.90 -21.58
C GLN A 698 14.47 -17.69 -23.07
N ASN A 699 13.78 -16.59 -23.40
CA ASN A 699 13.48 -16.20 -24.80
C ASN A 699 14.44 -15.09 -25.28
N GLY A 700 15.74 -15.23 -24.98
CA GLY A 700 16.82 -14.34 -25.45
C GLY A 700 17.09 -13.12 -24.56
N GLY A 701 18.13 -12.36 -24.89
CA GLY A 701 18.51 -11.15 -24.15
C GLY A 701 17.61 -9.97 -24.48
N VAL A 702 17.68 -9.47 -25.72
CA VAL A 702 16.82 -8.38 -26.24
C VAL A 702 16.14 -8.80 -27.54
N LEU A 703 14.82 -8.60 -27.64
CA LEU A 703 14.03 -8.86 -28.85
C LEU A 703 13.43 -7.55 -29.40
N VAL A 704 13.73 -7.24 -30.65
CA VAL A 704 13.24 -6.05 -31.39
C VAL A 704 12.39 -6.53 -32.56
N TYR A 705 11.09 -6.22 -32.55
CA TYR A 705 10.15 -6.73 -33.56
C TYR A 705 9.04 -5.76 -33.97
N ASN A 706 8.38 -6.06 -35.09
CA ASN A 706 7.26 -5.34 -35.70
C ASN A 706 7.50 -3.81 -35.76
N ASN A 707 8.43 -3.40 -36.63
CA ASN A 707 8.90 -2.01 -36.72
C ASN A 707 9.43 -1.44 -35.39
N GLY A 708 10.17 -2.26 -34.63
CA GLY A 708 10.89 -1.81 -33.45
C GLY A 708 12.16 -1.04 -33.85
N ALA A 709 12.38 0.10 -33.21
CA ALA A 709 13.61 0.88 -33.30
C ALA A 709 14.26 0.98 -31.91
N GLY A 710 15.45 1.54 -31.81
CA GLY A 710 16.13 1.71 -30.53
C GLY A 710 17.63 1.87 -30.68
N VAL A 711 18.28 2.39 -29.63
CA VAL A 711 19.73 2.53 -29.56
C VAL A 711 20.24 1.72 -28.37
N LEU A 712 20.87 0.58 -28.64
CA LEU A 712 21.56 -0.27 -27.69
C LEU A 712 23.04 0.14 -27.68
N GLU A 713 23.50 0.83 -26.65
CA GLU A 713 24.83 1.44 -26.59
C GLU A 713 25.59 1.07 -25.29
N ASP A 714 26.76 0.42 -25.41
CA ASP A 714 27.61 0.02 -24.27
C ASP A 714 26.98 -0.99 -23.27
N ASN A 715 26.11 -1.91 -23.72
CA ASN A 715 25.49 -2.93 -22.85
C ASN A 715 26.26 -4.27 -22.83
N GLU A 716 26.08 -5.06 -21.78
CA GLU A 716 26.60 -6.44 -21.67
C GLU A 716 25.44 -7.45 -21.68
N ILE A 717 25.44 -8.38 -22.62
CA ILE A 717 24.33 -9.31 -22.88
C ILE A 717 24.88 -10.75 -22.95
N PHE A 718 24.56 -11.61 -21.97
CA PHE A 718 25.25 -12.89 -21.80
C PHE A 718 24.42 -14.01 -21.17
N ASP A 719 24.87 -15.28 -21.24
CA ASP A 719 24.19 -16.50 -20.73
C ASP A 719 22.66 -16.53 -20.93
N ASN A 720 22.19 -16.02 -22.07
CA ASN A 720 20.79 -16.14 -22.47
C ASN A 720 20.58 -17.51 -23.13
N ALA A 721 19.40 -18.11 -22.93
CA ALA A 721 19.13 -19.47 -23.41
C ALA A 721 18.86 -19.52 -24.93
N MET A 722 18.45 -18.39 -25.50
CA MET A 722 18.35 -18.11 -26.93
C MET A 722 19.20 -16.87 -27.28
N ALA A 723 19.13 -16.41 -28.53
CA ALA A 723 19.87 -15.29 -29.08
C ALA A 723 20.10 -14.11 -28.11
N GLY A 724 21.33 -13.59 -28.08
CA GLY A 724 21.69 -12.42 -27.27
C GLY A 724 20.87 -11.20 -27.66
N VAL A 725 20.86 -10.83 -28.94
CA VAL A 725 19.90 -9.88 -29.52
C VAL A 725 19.20 -10.49 -30.73
N TRP A 726 17.89 -10.31 -30.83
CA TRP A 726 17.08 -10.78 -31.94
C TRP A 726 16.35 -9.61 -32.60
N ILE A 727 16.46 -9.50 -33.92
CA ILE A 727 15.85 -8.46 -34.74
C ILE A 727 14.95 -9.16 -35.77
N LYS A 728 13.65 -8.85 -35.79
CA LYS A 728 12.70 -9.40 -36.78
C LYS A 728 11.64 -8.40 -37.25
N THR A 729 10.93 -8.73 -38.33
CA THR A 729 9.75 -8.00 -38.86
C THR A 729 10.01 -6.50 -39.08
N ASP A 730 10.84 -6.20 -40.08
CA ASP A 730 11.23 -4.85 -40.54
C ASP A 730 11.83 -3.90 -39.47
N SER A 731 12.19 -4.46 -38.31
CA SER A 731 12.86 -3.73 -37.22
C SER A 731 14.28 -3.33 -37.57
N HIS A 732 14.71 -2.19 -37.05
CA HIS A 732 15.93 -1.50 -37.49
C HIS A 732 16.65 -0.77 -36.34
N PRO A 733 17.06 -1.48 -35.26
CA PRO A 733 17.79 -0.89 -34.15
C PRO A 733 19.25 -0.55 -34.51
N VAL A 734 19.87 0.27 -33.67
CA VAL A 734 21.32 0.53 -33.69
C VAL A 734 21.95 -0.14 -32.47
N LEU A 735 22.89 -1.05 -32.71
CA LEU A 735 23.71 -1.72 -31.71
C LEU A 735 25.13 -1.14 -31.79
N ARG A 736 25.56 -0.38 -30.79
CA ARG A 736 26.91 0.22 -30.73
C ARG A 736 27.69 -0.21 -29.48
N ARG A 737 28.94 -0.67 -29.63
CA ARG A 737 29.87 -0.99 -28.53
C ARG A 737 29.33 -1.96 -27.46
N ASN A 738 28.37 -2.82 -27.80
CA ASN A 738 27.85 -3.83 -26.87
C ASN A 738 28.79 -5.04 -26.83
N LYS A 739 28.78 -5.76 -25.69
CA LYS A 739 29.40 -7.08 -25.53
C LYS A 739 28.31 -8.14 -25.53
N ILE A 740 28.33 -9.08 -26.46
CA ILE A 740 27.27 -10.09 -26.63
C ILE A 740 27.91 -11.49 -26.62
N TYR A 741 27.86 -12.19 -25.49
CA TYR A 741 28.79 -13.30 -25.23
C TYR A 741 28.29 -14.45 -24.36
N ASP A 742 28.96 -15.61 -24.46
CA ASP A 742 28.67 -16.84 -23.71
C ASP A 742 27.18 -17.28 -23.77
N GLY A 743 26.43 -16.87 -24.81
CA GLY A 743 25.05 -17.27 -25.06
C GLY A 743 24.91 -18.70 -25.57
N ARG A 744 23.76 -19.34 -25.30
CA ARG A 744 23.51 -20.76 -25.62
C ARG A 744 22.99 -21.00 -27.04
N ASP A 745 22.90 -19.92 -27.82
CA ASP A 745 22.39 -19.82 -29.19
C ASP A 745 23.30 -18.86 -29.98
N GLY A 746 22.81 -18.15 -31.00
CA GLY A 746 23.54 -17.10 -31.72
C GLY A 746 23.80 -15.84 -30.90
N GLY A 747 24.81 -15.06 -31.27
CA GLY A 747 25.08 -13.75 -30.65
C GLY A 747 24.01 -12.72 -31.03
N VAL A 748 23.91 -12.41 -32.32
CA VAL A 748 22.83 -11.60 -32.88
C VAL A 748 22.11 -12.36 -34.00
N CYS A 749 20.79 -12.45 -33.91
CA CYS A 749 19.91 -13.13 -34.86
C CYS A 749 19.06 -12.11 -35.62
N ILE A 750 19.15 -12.07 -36.95
CA ILE A 750 18.48 -11.08 -37.81
C ILE A 750 17.63 -11.81 -38.86
N PHE A 751 16.31 -11.68 -38.74
CA PHE A 751 15.31 -12.46 -39.47
C PHE A 751 14.21 -11.57 -40.05
N THR A 752 13.41 -12.12 -40.96
CA THR A 752 12.14 -11.53 -41.47
C THR A 752 12.26 -10.04 -41.80
N LYS A 753 13.07 -9.72 -42.81
CA LYS A 753 13.31 -8.34 -43.30
C LYS A 753 13.95 -7.41 -42.27
N GLY A 754 14.56 -7.98 -41.23
CA GLY A 754 15.32 -7.28 -40.21
C GLY A 754 16.49 -6.49 -40.80
N ARG A 755 16.71 -5.29 -40.25
CA ARG A 755 17.75 -4.35 -40.66
C ARG A 755 18.44 -3.81 -39.40
N GLY A 756 19.12 -2.68 -39.53
CA GLY A 756 19.79 -2.01 -38.42
C GLY A 756 21.29 -1.88 -38.65
N ILE A 757 21.95 -1.25 -37.69
CA ILE A 757 23.38 -0.95 -37.74
C ILE A 757 24.04 -1.59 -36.52
N LEU A 758 24.96 -2.53 -36.77
CA LEU A 758 25.83 -3.13 -35.77
C LEU A 758 27.21 -2.47 -35.92
N GLU A 759 27.60 -1.64 -34.96
CA GLU A 759 28.81 -0.82 -35.01
C GLU A 759 29.72 -1.03 -33.78
N ASP A 760 31.00 -1.33 -33.99
CA ASP A 760 32.02 -1.47 -32.93
C ASP A 760 31.67 -2.48 -31.79
N ASN A 761 30.85 -3.50 -32.04
CA ASN A 761 30.47 -4.49 -31.00
C ASN A 761 31.47 -5.66 -30.89
N ASP A 762 31.64 -6.18 -29.66
CA ASP A 762 32.36 -7.42 -29.37
C ASP A 762 31.35 -8.58 -29.21
N ILE A 763 31.41 -9.60 -30.07
CA ILE A 763 30.46 -10.71 -30.08
C ILE A 763 31.23 -12.04 -30.02
N TYR A 764 31.21 -12.74 -28.88
CA TYR A 764 32.17 -13.82 -28.64
C TYR A 764 31.69 -15.02 -27.81
N ARG A 765 32.29 -16.19 -28.03
CA ARG A 765 32.02 -17.47 -27.31
C ARG A 765 30.58 -18.00 -27.31
N ASN A 766 29.68 -17.40 -28.10
CA ASN A 766 28.31 -17.88 -28.29
C ASN A 766 28.29 -19.30 -28.92
N ALA A 767 27.22 -20.05 -28.67
CA ALA A 767 27.14 -21.47 -29.01
C ALA A 767 26.81 -21.74 -30.49
N GLN A 768 26.04 -20.86 -31.15
CA GLN A 768 25.84 -20.88 -32.61
C GLN A 768 26.68 -19.77 -33.26
N ALA A 769 26.24 -19.24 -34.41
CA ALA A 769 26.95 -18.18 -35.12
C ALA A 769 27.03 -16.89 -34.29
N GLY A 770 28.13 -16.15 -34.43
CA GLY A 770 28.27 -14.82 -33.80
C GLY A 770 27.17 -13.87 -34.27
N VAL A 771 26.97 -13.77 -35.59
CA VAL A 771 25.78 -13.12 -36.19
C VAL A 771 25.17 -14.05 -37.24
N LEU A 772 23.86 -14.30 -37.13
CA LEU A 772 23.06 -15.07 -38.08
C LEU A 772 22.09 -14.14 -38.80
N ILE A 773 22.10 -14.15 -40.14
CA ILE A 773 21.30 -13.26 -40.99
C ILE A 773 20.48 -14.12 -41.98
N SER A 774 19.16 -14.00 -41.94
CA SER A 774 18.22 -14.89 -42.66
C SER A 774 16.99 -14.14 -43.16
N THR A 775 16.28 -14.74 -44.12
CA THR A 775 14.87 -14.41 -44.46
C THR A 775 14.70 -12.96 -44.92
N GLU A 776 15.27 -12.64 -46.08
CA GLU A 776 15.24 -11.31 -46.71
C GLU A 776 15.78 -10.16 -45.83
N SER A 777 16.62 -10.45 -44.82
CA SER A 777 17.22 -9.43 -43.95
C SER A 777 18.36 -8.67 -44.63
N HIS A 778 18.54 -7.40 -44.25
CA HIS A 778 19.45 -6.44 -44.88
C HIS A 778 20.18 -5.51 -43.85
N PRO A 779 20.93 -6.03 -42.87
CA PRO A 779 21.66 -5.22 -41.88
C PRO A 779 22.99 -4.66 -42.40
N THR A 780 23.54 -3.67 -41.68
CA THR A 780 24.89 -3.13 -41.89
C THR A 780 25.76 -3.39 -40.66
N LEU A 781 26.89 -4.08 -40.85
CA LEU A 781 27.86 -4.43 -39.80
C LEU A 781 29.17 -3.67 -40.08
N ARG A 782 29.58 -2.78 -39.16
CA ARG A 782 30.81 -1.98 -39.26
C ARG A 782 31.72 -2.22 -38.05
N ARG A 783 33.00 -2.55 -38.30
CA ARG A 783 34.07 -2.63 -37.28
C ARG A 783 33.79 -3.56 -36.07
N ASN A 784 32.88 -4.52 -36.19
CA ASN A 784 32.60 -5.48 -35.12
C ASN A 784 33.72 -6.53 -35.03
N ARG A 785 33.95 -7.06 -33.82
CA ARG A 785 34.90 -8.15 -33.56
C ARG A 785 34.10 -9.41 -33.17
N ILE A 786 34.23 -10.48 -33.94
CA ILE A 786 33.41 -11.68 -33.80
C ILE A 786 34.30 -12.91 -33.68
N PHE A 787 34.41 -13.47 -32.47
CA PHE A 787 35.49 -14.38 -32.15
C PHE A 787 35.19 -15.46 -31.10
N GLU A 788 36.01 -16.52 -31.07
CA GLU A 788 35.88 -17.67 -30.15
C GLU A 788 34.51 -18.40 -30.21
N GLY A 789 33.67 -18.12 -31.21
CA GLY A 789 32.35 -18.73 -31.36
C GLY A 789 32.40 -20.22 -31.64
N ARG A 790 31.44 -20.98 -31.09
CA ARG A 790 31.37 -22.44 -31.27
C ARG A 790 30.80 -22.89 -32.61
N ALA A 791 30.42 -21.95 -33.48
CA ALA A 791 30.08 -22.20 -34.88
C ALA A 791 30.83 -21.23 -35.81
N ALA A 792 30.13 -20.55 -36.73
CA ALA A 792 30.70 -19.53 -37.63
C ALA A 792 30.80 -18.14 -36.96
N GLY A 793 31.60 -17.24 -37.53
CA GLY A 793 31.62 -15.83 -37.12
C GLY A 793 30.35 -15.10 -37.56
N ILE A 794 30.22 -14.85 -38.85
CA ILE A 794 28.99 -14.37 -39.50
C ILE A 794 28.45 -15.49 -40.41
N GLU A 795 27.14 -15.71 -40.39
CA GLU A 795 26.44 -16.61 -41.30
C GLU A 795 25.27 -15.88 -41.99
N ILE A 796 25.12 -16.05 -43.30
CA ILE A 796 24.07 -15.42 -44.10
C ILE A 796 23.40 -16.46 -45.01
N THR A 797 22.06 -16.58 -44.94
CA THR A 797 21.25 -17.57 -45.69
C THR A 797 19.86 -17.02 -46.05
N ASN A 798 19.00 -17.83 -46.69
CA ASN A 798 17.58 -17.58 -46.94
C ASN A 798 17.29 -16.21 -47.60
N GLY A 799 17.96 -15.94 -48.73
CA GLY A 799 17.76 -14.72 -49.52
C GLY A 799 18.15 -13.41 -48.81
N ALA A 800 18.82 -13.47 -47.67
CA ALA A 800 19.33 -12.29 -46.99
C ALA A 800 20.66 -11.82 -47.60
N THR A 801 21.02 -10.56 -47.31
CA THR A 801 22.34 -9.98 -47.62
C THR A 801 22.75 -9.01 -46.52
N ALA A 802 23.99 -8.53 -46.55
CA ALA A 802 24.49 -7.57 -45.57
C ALA A 802 25.54 -6.64 -46.20
N THR A 803 25.71 -5.46 -45.62
CA THR A 803 26.92 -4.64 -45.83
C THR A 803 27.88 -4.91 -44.68
N LEU A 804 29.03 -5.54 -44.96
CA LEU A 804 30.09 -5.84 -44.00
C LEU A 804 31.29 -4.94 -44.29
N GLU A 805 31.64 -4.06 -43.37
CA GLU A 805 32.72 -3.08 -43.51
C GLU A 805 33.69 -3.11 -42.30
N GLY A 806 34.96 -3.41 -42.52
CA GLY A 806 36.00 -3.33 -41.47
C GLY A 806 35.87 -4.32 -40.30
N ASN A 807 35.08 -5.40 -40.42
CA ASN A 807 34.84 -6.35 -39.33
C ASN A 807 36.00 -7.36 -39.18
N PHE A 808 36.24 -7.82 -37.94
CA PHE A 808 37.30 -8.78 -37.60
C PHE A 808 36.67 -10.12 -37.18
N LEU A 809 36.86 -11.18 -37.97
CA LEU A 809 36.23 -12.49 -37.79
C LEU A 809 37.30 -13.56 -37.57
N PHE A 810 37.55 -13.98 -36.33
CA PHE A 810 38.73 -14.79 -35.98
C PHE A 810 38.50 -15.82 -34.85
N ASN A 811 39.34 -16.86 -34.78
CA ASN A 811 39.28 -17.92 -33.76
C ASN A 811 37.95 -18.71 -33.62
N ASN A 812 37.00 -18.57 -34.55
CA ASN A 812 35.72 -19.31 -34.52
C ASN A 812 35.90 -20.79 -34.93
N LYS A 813 35.02 -21.69 -34.49
CA LYS A 813 35.13 -23.15 -34.75
C LYS A 813 34.93 -23.52 -36.23
N PHE A 814 34.02 -22.84 -36.93
CA PHE A 814 33.77 -23.02 -38.36
C PHE A 814 34.46 -21.89 -39.16
N GLY A 815 33.88 -21.44 -40.28
CA GLY A 815 34.40 -20.30 -41.03
C GLY A 815 34.15 -18.98 -40.31
N GLY A 816 35.00 -17.97 -40.55
CA GLY A 816 34.74 -16.62 -40.06
C GLY A 816 33.55 -15.95 -40.73
N LEU A 817 33.33 -16.24 -42.02
CA LEU A 817 32.15 -15.87 -42.81
C LEU A 817 31.64 -17.11 -43.56
N CYS A 818 30.36 -17.42 -43.44
CA CYS A 818 29.68 -18.50 -44.17
C CYS A 818 28.47 -17.93 -44.92
N LEU A 819 28.33 -18.29 -46.20
CA LEU A 819 27.32 -17.75 -47.13
C LEU A 819 26.62 -18.90 -47.84
N ALA A 820 25.29 -18.91 -47.82
CA ALA A 820 24.50 -19.89 -48.57
C ALA A 820 24.52 -19.62 -50.09
N THR A 821 23.98 -20.56 -50.87
CA THR A 821 23.74 -20.37 -52.31
C THR A 821 22.96 -19.07 -52.58
N ASP A 822 23.34 -18.37 -53.65
CA ASP A 822 22.83 -17.07 -54.11
C ASP A 822 22.96 -15.87 -53.16
N VAL A 823 23.51 -16.06 -51.95
CA VAL A 823 23.80 -14.97 -51.02
C VAL A 823 25.03 -14.16 -51.46
N ARG A 824 24.87 -12.84 -51.62
CA ARG A 824 25.93 -11.93 -52.06
C ARG A 824 25.99 -10.68 -51.17
N PRO A 825 26.80 -10.67 -50.09
CA PRO A 825 27.00 -9.49 -49.25
C PRO A 825 27.96 -8.48 -49.91
N ILE A 826 27.82 -7.20 -49.52
CA ILE A 826 28.79 -6.16 -49.87
C ILE A 826 29.94 -6.24 -48.86
N LEU A 827 31.14 -6.58 -49.32
CA LEU A 827 32.34 -6.70 -48.49
C LEU A 827 33.30 -5.53 -48.72
N ARG A 828 33.76 -4.89 -47.64
CA ARG A 828 34.81 -3.87 -47.64
C ARG A 828 35.74 -4.07 -46.45
N GLU A 829 37.04 -4.17 -46.68
CA GLU A 829 38.08 -4.08 -45.62
C GLU A 829 37.88 -5.05 -44.42
N ASN A 830 37.18 -6.17 -44.60
CA ASN A 830 36.97 -7.14 -43.51
C ASN A 830 38.20 -8.05 -43.35
N HIS A 831 38.57 -8.30 -42.10
CA HIS A 831 39.72 -9.13 -41.72
C HIS A 831 39.23 -10.50 -41.22
N ILE A 832 39.49 -11.57 -41.99
CA ILE A 832 39.08 -12.94 -41.66
C ILE A 832 40.33 -13.82 -41.57
N TYR A 833 40.65 -14.31 -40.37
CA TYR A 833 41.92 -15.00 -40.08
C TYR A 833 41.78 -15.96 -38.88
N ASP A 834 42.70 -16.90 -38.71
CA ASP A 834 42.82 -17.84 -37.56
C ASP A 834 41.55 -18.64 -37.15
N ASN A 835 40.52 -18.67 -38.01
CA ASN A 835 39.35 -19.51 -37.78
C ASN A 835 39.71 -21.00 -37.94
N GLN A 836 39.08 -21.85 -37.14
CA GLN A 836 39.44 -23.26 -37.06
C GLN A 836 38.99 -24.06 -38.29
N ASN A 837 38.04 -23.55 -39.09
CA ASN A 837 37.54 -24.17 -40.33
C ASN A 837 37.24 -25.68 -40.17
N ALA A 838 36.61 -26.08 -39.06
CA ALA A 838 36.45 -27.51 -38.73
C ALA A 838 35.59 -28.29 -39.75
N VAL A 839 34.73 -27.61 -40.52
CA VAL A 839 33.96 -28.19 -41.63
C VAL A 839 34.91 -28.59 -42.77
N GLU A 840 35.63 -27.64 -43.36
CA GLU A 840 36.64 -27.84 -44.41
C GLU A 840 37.67 -28.93 -44.03
N LYS A 841 38.19 -28.89 -42.79
CA LYS A 841 39.13 -29.90 -42.28
C LYS A 841 38.50 -31.30 -42.16
N ALA A 842 37.20 -31.40 -41.88
CA ALA A 842 36.49 -32.67 -41.89
C ALA A 842 36.18 -33.17 -43.32
N VAL A 843 35.90 -32.25 -44.26
CA VAL A 843 35.72 -32.55 -45.68
C VAL A 843 37.01 -33.16 -46.24
N HIS A 844 38.15 -32.50 -46.08
CA HIS A 844 39.45 -33.01 -46.54
C HIS A 844 39.87 -34.34 -45.88
N ARG A 845 39.47 -34.58 -44.62
CA ARG A 845 39.73 -35.86 -43.92
C ARG A 845 38.77 -36.99 -44.32
N GLY A 846 37.82 -36.73 -45.22
CA GLY A 846 36.86 -37.74 -45.65
C GLY A 846 35.89 -38.17 -44.54
N TYR A 847 35.50 -37.25 -43.64
CA TYR A 847 34.55 -37.54 -42.55
C TYR A 847 33.11 -37.10 -42.90
N CYS A 848 32.12 -37.85 -42.40
CA CYS A 848 30.71 -37.47 -42.49
C CYS A 848 30.41 -36.29 -41.54
N LEU A 849 29.77 -35.24 -42.06
CA LEU A 849 29.53 -34.01 -41.30
C LEU A 849 28.62 -34.20 -40.08
N PHE A 850 27.79 -35.25 -40.04
CA PHE A 850 27.02 -35.65 -38.85
C PHE A 850 27.88 -35.80 -37.58
N LYS A 851 29.15 -36.22 -37.73
CA LYS A 851 30.11 -36.33 -36.62
C LYS A 851 30.66 -34.99 -36.13
N ILE A 852 30.48 -33.90 -36.87
CA ILE A 852 31.03 -32.56 -36.59
C ILE A 852 29.92 -31.56 -36.24
N SER A 853 28.75 -31.68 -36.88
CA SER A 853 27.52 -30.98 -36.50
C SER A 853 27.11 -31.31 -35.07
N SER A 854 27.28 -32.57 -34.66
CA SER A 854 26.61 -33.17 -33.50
C SER A 854 25.08 -32.98 -33.59
N CYS A 855 24.37 -33.05 -32.47
CA CYS A 855 22.94 -32.75 -32.40
C CYS A 855 22.64 -31.24 -32.26
N THR A 856 23.66 -30.38 -32.14
CA THR A 856 23.49 -29.02 -31.61
C THR A 856 24.29 -27.93 -32.35
N SER A 857 24.75 -28.16 -33.58
CA SER A 857 25.30 -27.09 -34.44
C SER A 857 25.12 -27.43 -35.91
N PHE A 858 24.83 -26.43 -36.75
CA PHE A 858 24.52 -26.62 -38.16
C PHE A 858 25.68 -26.11 -39.04
N PRO A 859 26.61 -26.97 -39.49
CA PRO A 859 27.67 -26.55 -40.38
C PRO A 859 27.10 -26.29 -41.78
N MET A 860 27.27 -25.06 -42.27
CA MET A 860 26.95 -24.71 -43.65
C MET A 860 27.91 -25.43 -44.62
N HIS A 861 27.36 -26.09 -45.64
CA HIS A 861 28.11 -26.94 -46.57
C HIS A 861 27.34 -27.22 -47.88
N ASP A 862 27.99 -27.78 -48.89
CA ASP A 862 27.35 -28.38 -50.08
C ASP A 862 26.51 -29.62 -49.72
N PHE A 863 25.22 -29.61 -50.05
CA PHE A 863 24.35 -30.77 -49.85
C PHE A 863 23.71 -31.26 -51.16
N PHE A 864 23.50 -32.57 -51.20
CA PHE A 864 23.11 -33.32 -52.39
C PHE A 864 21.93 -34.25 -52.07
N ARG A 865 21.06 -34.49 -53.06
CA ARG A 865 20.02 -35.53 -53.04
C ARG A 865 20.46 -36.73 -53.88
N CYS A 866 20.04 -37.94 -53.52
CA CYS A 866 20.41 -39.18 -54.21
C CYS A 866 19.17 -39.83 -54.83
N LEU A 867 19.07 -39.69 -56.15
CA LEU A 867 17.92 -40.12 -56.95
C LEU A 867 17.77 -41.65 -56.92
N THR A 868 18.88 -42.40 -56.96
CA THR A 868 18.87 -43.88 -56.80
C THR A 868 18.31 -44.34 -55.46
N CYS A 869 18.39 -43.52 -54.41
CA CYS A 869 17.83 -43.83 -53.09
C CYS A 869 16.45 -43.22 -52.85
N ASN A 870 15.83 -42.59 -53.86
CA ASN A 870 14.54 -41.92 -53.78
C ASN A 870 14.45 -40.91 -52.61
N THR A 871 15.53 -40.15 -52.37
CA THR A 871 15.55 -39.08 -51.36
C THR A 871 14.63 -37.94 -51.76
N THR A 872 13.83 -37.45 -50.82
CA THR A 872 12.95 -36.27 -51.00
C THR A 872 13.73 -34.96 -50.84
N ASP A 873 13.10 -33.83 -51.17
CA ASP A 873 13.68 -32.49 -50.97
C ASP A 873 13.87 -32.12 -49.48
N ARG A 874 13.34 -32.93 -48.55
CA ARG A 874 13.62 -32.84 -47.11
C ARG A 874 14.88 -33.60 -46.67
N ASN A 875 15.59 -34.26 -47.59
CA ASN A 875 16.77 -35.05 -47.29
C ASN A 875 18.04 -34.43 -47.86
N ALA A 876 19.10 -34.37 -47.06
CA ALA A 876 20.37 -33.76 -47.43
C ALA A 876 21.55 -34.71 -47.14
N ILE A 877 22.39 -34.95 -48.15
CA ILE A 877 23.57 -35.82 -48.04
C ILE A 877 24.82 -34.97 -48.26
N CYS A 878 25.81 -35.05 -47.35
CA CYS A 878 27.05 -34.28 -47.50
C CYS A 878 28.02 -34.91 -48.53
N LEU A 879 28.91 -34.09 -49.07
CA LEU A 879 29.91 -34.43 -50.08
C LEU A 879 30.73 -35.72 -49.80
N ASN A 880 31.01 -36.03 -48.53
CA ASN A 880 31.77 -37.23 -48.17
C ASN A 880 30.91 -38.49 -48.11
N CYS A 881 29.62 -38.38 -47.81
CA CYS A 881 28.71 -39.52 -47.84
C CYS A 881 28.39 -39.92 -49.28
N ILE A 882 28.23 -38.96 -50.20
CA ILE A 882 28.05 -39.30 -51.62
C ILE A 882 29.29 -39.97 -52.24
N LYS A 883 30.50 -39.63 -51.75
CA LYS A 883 31.77 -40.23 -52.20
C LYS A 883 32.06 -41.63 -51.63
N VAL A 884 31.32 -42.10 -50.63
CA VAL A 884 31.65 -43.35 -49.89
C VAL A 884 30.46 -44.29 -49.72
N CYS A 885 29.32 -43.78 -49.27
CA CYS A 885 28.12 -44.58 -48.96
C CYS A 885 27.14 -44.64 -50.15
N HIS A 886 27.04 -43.57 -50.95
CA HIS A 886 26.28 -43.52 -52.21
C HIS A 886 27.20 -43.55 -53.44
N ALA A 887 28.39 -44.13 -53.31
CA ALA A 887 29.39 -44.16 -54.38
C ALA A 887 28.89 -45.01 -55.56
N GLY A 888 28.69 -44.38 -56.73
CA GLY A 888 28.11 -45.02 -57.92
C GLY A 888 26.59 -44.92 -58.02
N HIS A 889 25.93 -44.16 -57.14
CA HIS A 889 24.53 -43.79 -57.28
C HIS A 889 24.38 -42.52 -58.13
N ASP A 890 23.16 -42.27 -58.62
CA ASP A 890 22.77 -41.00 -59.24
C ASP A 890 22.45 -39.95 -58.16
N ILE A 891 23.02 -38.76 -58.33
CA ILE A 891 23.19 -37.74 -57.28
C ILE A 891 23.11 -36.34 -57.90
N GLU A 892 22.34 -35.45 -57.26
CA GLU A 892 22.10 -34.08 -57.71
C GLU A 892 22.45 -33.09 -56.59
N PHE A 893 23.09 -31.96 -56.93
CA PHE A 893 23.37 -30.87 -55.98
C PHE A 893 22.08 -30.10 -55.67
N VAL A 894 21.81 -29.87 -54.38
CA VAL A 894 20.60 -29.17 -53.92
C VAL A 894 20.91 -27.69 -53.67
N ARG A 895 21.68 -27.39 -52.62
CA ARG A 895 22.19 -26.05 -52.28
C ARG A 895 23.37 -26.13 -51.30
N HIS A 896 24.15 -25.06 -51.22
CA HIS A 896 25.11 -24.82 -50.16
C HIS A 896 24.39 -24.07 -49.03
N ASP A 897 24.15 -24.70 -47.89
CA ASP A 897 23.33 -24.14 -46.80
C ASP A 897 23.51 -24.96 -45.49
N ARG A 898 22.76 -24.63 -44.44
CA ARG A 898 22.64 -25.41 -43.20
C ARG A 898 21.73 -26.63 -43.35
N PHE A 899 22.30 -27.83 -43.31
CA PHE A 899 21.55 -29.09 -43.19
C PHE A 899 22.21 -30.09 -42.22
N PHE A 900 21.46 -31.12 -41.83
CA PHE A 900 22.04 -32.38 -41.35
C PHE A 900 22.49 -33.26 -42.53
N CYS A 901 23.11 -34.41 -42.24
CA CYS A 901 23.52 -35.38 -43.26
C CYS A 901 22.78 -36.72 -43.05
N ASP A 902 21.66 -36.90 -43.76
CA ASP A 902 20.67 -37.97 -43.55
C ASP A 902 21.06 -39.33 -44.14
N CYS A 903 22.34 -39.47 -44.50
CA CYS A 903 23.01 -40.68 -44.98
C CYS A 903 22.80 -41.95 -44.11
N GLY A 904 22.31 -41.77 -42.88
CA GLY A 904 21.89 -42.76 -41.89
C GLY A 904 22.98 -43.67 -41.31
N ALA A 905 24.03 -43.98 -42.06
CA ALA A 905 25.12 -44.88 -41.68
C ALA A 905 25.84 -44.46 -40.38
N GLY A 906 25.99 -43.15 -40.12
CA GLY A 906 26.64 -42.60 -38.91
C GLY A 906 28.17 -42.81 -38.85
N THR A 907 28.67 -43.94 -39.37
CA THR A 907 30.04 -44.20 -39.80
C THR A 907 30.15 -44.08 -41.32
N LEU A 908 31.37 -44.08 -41.87
CA LEU A 908 31.60 -44.07 -43.33
C LEU A 908 32.13 -45.44 -43.75
N GLU A 909 31.21 -46.39 -43.84
CA GLU A 909 31.47 -47.73 -44.35
C GLU A 909 31.08 -47.77 -45.84
N LYS A 910 31.93 -48.41 -46.65
CA LYS A 910 31.76 -48.44 -48.11
C LYS A 910 30.62 -49.35 -48.52
N GLY A 911 29.75 -48.87 -49.40
CA GLY A 911 28.76 -49.71 -50.10
C GLY A 911 27.53 -50.13 -49.29
N GLN A 912 27.39 -49.70 -48.03
CA GLN A 912 26.13 -49.84 -47.29
C GLN A 912 25.41 -48.49 -47.19
N CYS A 913 24.53 -48.23 -48.15
CA CYS A 913 23.62 -47.10 -48.10
C CYS A 913 22.38 -47.46 -47.27
N CYS A 914 22.24 -46.87 -46.09
CA CYS A 914 21.06 -46.99 -45.24
C CYS A 914 20.61 -45.59 -44.81
N LEU A 915 19.64 -44.99 -45.53
CA LEU A 915 19.07 -43.68 -45.19
C LEU A 915 18.42 -43.71 -43.80
N GLN A 916 18.51 -42.60 -43.07
CA GLN A 916 17.92 -42.50 -41.74
C GLN A 916 16.39 -42.45 -41.83
N THR A 917 15.69 -43.30 -41.08
CA THR A 917 14.21 -43.41 -41.11
C THR A 917 13.51 -42.31 -40.33
N GLU A 918 14.21 -41.61 -39.43
CA GLU A 918 13.74 -40.36 -38.80
C GLU A 918 14.11 -39.16 -39.67
N ILE A 919 13.16 -38.65 -40.46
CA ILE A 919 13.32 -37.37 -41.17
C ILE A 919 13.33 -36.23 -40.14
N ARG A 920 14.26 -35.28 -40.28
CA ARG A 920 14.34 -34.07 -39.46
C ARG A 920 14.16 -32.87 -40.37
N ASP A 921 13.09 -32.09 -40.15
CA ASP A 921 12.80 -30.97 -41.05
C ASP A 921 13.90 -29.91 -41.03
N CYS A 922 14.42 -29.59 -42.21
CA CYS A 922 15.65 -28.83 -42.38
C CYS A 922 15.45 -27.33 -42.16
N ASP A 923 14.30 -26.78 -42.56
CA ASP A 923 14.03 -25.34 -42.43
C ASP A 923 13.49 -24.97 -41.04
N THR A 924 12.88 -25.91 -40.29
CA THR A 924 12.11 -25.58 -39.08
C THR A 924 12.95 -25.31 -37.83
N VAL A 925 14.23 -25.70 -37.77
CA VAL A 925 14.98 -25.72 -36.48
C VAL A 925 15.41 -24.33 -35.96
N TYR A 926 15.13 -23.26 -36.70
CA TYR A 926 15.19 -21.87 -36.18
C TYR A 926 13.80 -21.18 -36.09
N ASP A 927 12.77 -21.72 -36.75
CA ASP A 927 11.37 -21.31 -36.53
C ASP A 927 10.75 -22.02 -35.30
N SER A 928 11.26 -23.18 -34.91
CA SER A 928 10.74 -24.03 -33.83
C SER A 928 10.85 -23.43 -32.42
N ALA A 929 11.37 -22.20 -32.32
CA ALA A 929 11.24 -21.36 -31.14
C ALA A 929 11.14 -19.88 -31.57
N VAL A 930 10.12 -19.50 -32.34
CA VAL A 930 9.65 -18.11 -32.35
C VAL A 930 9.50 -17.68 -30.87
N PRO A 931 10.24 -16.67 -30.38
CA PRO A 931 10.27 -16.34 -28.96
C PRO A 931 8.85 -15.91 -28.60
N THR A 932 8.21 -16.70 -27.74
CA THR A 932 6.75 -16.86 -27.73
C THR A 932 6.07 -15.50 -27.77
N GLU A 933 5.33 -15.24 -28.86
CA GLU A 933 4.64 -13.96 -29.04
C GLU A 933 3.78 -13.74 -27.79
N THR A 934 4.02 -12.63 -27.09
CA THR A 934 3.15 -12.17 -26.02
C THR A 934 1.86 -11.66 -26.66
N GLU A 935 0.99 -12.61 -27.02
CA GLU A 935 -0.43 -12.38 -27.22
C GLU A 935 -1.01 -11.92 -25.88
N THR A 936 -0.88 -10.61 -25.63
CA THR A 936 -1.81 -9.87 -24.79
C THR A 936 -3.15 -9.81 -25.54
N ALA A 937 -3.78 -10.98 -25.70
CA ALA A 937 -5.12 -11.14 -26.23
C ALA A 937 -6.03 -10.25 -25.38
N GLY A 938 -6.64 -9.25 -26.02
CA GLY A 938 -7.18 -8.12 -25.29
C GLY A 938 -8.40 -8.50 -24.46
N ASN A 939 -8.33 -8.25 -23.15
CA ASN A 939 -9.54 -8.07 -22.36
C ASN A 939 -9.35 -6.94 -21.34
N PRO A 940 -9.72 -5.69 -21.68
CA PRO A 940 -9.73 -4.58 -20.73
C PRO A 940 -10.98 -4.67 -19.85
N HIS A 941 -10.77 -5.06 -18.59
CA HIS A 941 -11.73 -4.95 -17.48
C HIS A 941 -11.10 -4.12 -16.37
#